data_AF-A0A4Q8LIL7-F1
#
_entry.id   AF-A0A4Q8LIL7-F1
#
_cell.length_a   1.000
_cell.length_b   1.000
_cell.length_c   1.000
_cell.angle_alpha   90.00
_cell.angle_beta   90.00
_cell.angle_gamma   90.00
#
_symmetry.space_group_name_H-M   'P 1'
#
loop_
_entity.id
_entity.type
_entity.pdbx_description
1 polymer ?
#
loop_
_entity_poly.entity_id
_entity_poly.type
_entity_poly.pdbx_seq_one_letter_code
_entity_poly.pdbx_strand_id
1 'polypeptide(L)'
;MSTAAPSPRYTRLSGLEPLVITPQLLFVNVGERTNVTGSAQFRKMIKEERYEEAVEVARQQVENGAQILDVNMDEGLIDSEKAMVRFLNLIASEPDIARIPVMVDSSKWSVIEAGLQCLQGKGVVNSISLKEGEDAFIEHARKVLRYGAAAVVMAFDEAGQADTCARKVEICTRAYRILTERVGFPPEDIIFDPNIFAVATGIEEHDNYAVDFIEATRIIKDTLPHCHVSGGVSNVSFSFRGNETVRAAIHSVFLYHAIRAGMDMGIVNAGALPIYDDLDPELRERVEDVILNRRKDGTERLLEIAERYKGKKGEKRVEDLAWREKSVRDRLAHALVNGIDAYVEADTEEARAQAARPLDVIEGPLMDGMNVVGDLFGAGKMFLPQVVKSARVMKKAVAYLLPFIEEEKLRTGDVGKSNGKIIMATVKGDVHDIGKNIVGVVLACNNFDVVDLGVMVPTQTILDRARAENADIIGLSGLITPSLEEMTHVAREMQRQGFEMPLMIGGATTSRAHTALKIDPHYSAPTIWVKDASRAVGVAQSLISRDMRSAFVAANDADYAEIRERHKNRGDAKRLVTLAKARGQKFDGGWDHYTPPAPRRPGITVLDDYPLAELVDCIDWTPFFNAWELFGKYPAILTDAVVGAQASELFRDAQAMLKQIVAEKWLTAKAVFGLWPANSVGDDVEVVVGDHRDSGLEIGDSTQPAPSPIPNPQSRHFLRFLRQQVDKPADRPDFCLADFIAPKDSGKQDWIGAFAVTAGIGIEPHVARFEAAHDDYNAILLKALADRLAEALAERLHQRVRTEFWGYAADETLDNAALIAEKYRGIRPAPGYPACPEHSEKGLLFELLDAPRNAGMTLTESFAMLPTAAVSGYYFSHPGAQYFVVGRVSKEQVADYARRKGVDLAQAERWLASNLDYDPE
;
A
#
# COMPACT_ATOMS: atom_id res chain seq x y z
N MET A 1 -40.94 29.36 -21.53
CA MET A 1 -39.58 29.47 -20.98
C MET A 1 -39.71 29.34 -19.47
N SER A 2 -39.42 28.14 -18.94
CA SER A 2 -39.50 27.87 -17.51
C SER A 2 -38.32 28.56 -16.82
N THR A 3 -38.59 29.49 -15.91
CA THR A 3 -37.59 30.10 -15.04
C THR A 3 -37.14 29.04 -14.04
N ALA A 4 -36.08 28.31 -14.38
CA ALA A 4 -35.39 27.43 -13.45
C ALA A 4 -34.97 28.24 -12.21
N ALA A 5 -35.25 27.71 -11.02
CA ALA A 5 -34.73 28.27 -9.78
C ALA A 5 -33.20 28.41 -9.89
N PRO A 6 -32.59 29.51 -9.42
CA PRO A 6 -31.15 29.69 -9.54
C PRO A 6 -30.43 28.54 -8.83
N SER A 7 -29.59 27.81 -9.57
CA SER A 7 -28.74 26.76 -9.02
C SER A 7 -27.90 27.32 -7.86
N PRO A 8 -27.72 26.57 -6.77
CA PRO A 8 -26.90 27.02 -5.64
C PRO A 8 -25.47 27.34 -6.10
N ARG A 9 -24.95 28.49 -5.64
CA ARG A 9 -23.58 28.94 -5.91
C ARG A 9 -22.63 28.24 -4.94
N TYR A 10 -21.79 27.37 -5.49
CA TYR A 10 -20.74 26.67 -4.75
C TYR A 10 -19.40 27.02 -5.35
N THR A 11 -18.41 27.19 -4.48
CA THR A 11 -17.01 27.35 -4.87
C THR A 11 -16.52 26.06 -5.50
N ARG A 12 -15.96 26.19 -6.70
CA ARG A 12 -15.43 25.06 -7.46
C ARG A 12 -13.95 25.32 -7.69
N LEU A 13 -13.12 24.50 -7.09
CA LEU A 13 -11.68 24.45 -7.30
C LEU A 13 -11.35 23.15 -8.03
N SER A 14 -10.14 23.04 -8.59
CA SER A 14 -9.70 21.77 -9.17
C SER A 14 -8.19 21.63 -9.23
N GLY A 15 -7.71 20.42 -8.94
CA GLY A 15 -6.50 19.89 -9.55
C GLY A 15 -6.88 19.19 -10.86
N LEU A 16 -6.50 17.92 -11.00
CA LEU A 16 -7.05 17.00 -12.00
C LEU A 16 -8.47 16.54 -11.64
N GLU A 17 -8.83 16.55 -10.35
CA GLU A 17 -10.18 16.24 -9.87
C GLU A 17 -10.88 17.52 -9.36
N PRO A 18 -12.21 17.63 -9.53
CA PRO A 18 -12.96 18.78 -9.04
C PRO A 18 -13.16 18.72 -7.52
N LEU A 19 -12.84 19.82 -6.84
CA LEU A 19 -13.22 20.08 -5.44
C LEU A 19 -14.37 21.08 -5.41
N VAL A 20 -15.58 20.61 -5.11
CA VAL A 20 -16.77 21.47 -4.98
C VAL A 20 -17.07 21.68 -3.50
N ILE A 21 -16.86 22.90 -3.00
CA ILE A 21 -17.10 23.24 -1.60
C ILE A 21 -18.61 23.41 -1.38
N THR A 22 -19.24 22.37 -0.82
CA THR A 22 -20.65 22.37 -0.44
C THR A 22 -20.80 22.44 1.08
N PRO A 23 -21.98 22.82 1.61
CA PRO A 23 -22.23 22.82 3.05
C PRO A 23 -22.02 21.46 3.75
N GLN A 24 -22.04 20.35 3.00
CA GLN A 24 -21.82 19.00 3.55
C GLN A 24 -20.35 18.68 3.82
N LEU A 25 -19.41 19.40 3.22
CA LEU A 25 -17.97 19.21 3.48
C LEU A 25 -17.54 19.72 4.86
N LEU A 26 -18.38 20.55 5.50
CA LEU A 26 -18.19 21.17 6.82
C LEU A 26 -16.96 22.09 6.94
N PHE A 27 -15.76 21.58 6.65
CA PHE A 27 -14.48 22.30 6.77
C PHE A 27 -13.48 21.81 5.73
N VAL A 28 -12.69 22.73 5.15
CA VAL A 28 -11.65 22.42 4.16
C VAL A 28 -10.26 22.58 4.78
N ASN A 29 -9.52 21.48 4.89
CA ASN A 29 -8.13 21.45 5.33
C ASN A 29 -7.20 21.89 4.21
N VAL A 30 -6.47 22.98 4.46
CA VAL A 30 -5.39 23.47 3.58
C VAL A 30 -4.04 23.08 4.20
N GLY A 31 -3.23 22.28 3.51
CA GLY A 31 -1.97 21.76 4.05
C GLY A 31 -0.87 22.81 4.12
N GLU A 32 -0.31 23.06 5.32
CA GLU A 32 0.65 24.15 5.60
C GLU A 32 2.16 23.81 5.42
N ARG A 33 2.53 22.54 5.24
CA ARG A 33 3.94 22.08 5.36
C ARG A 33 4.79 22.31 4.10
N THR A 34 4.17 22.70 2.99
CA THR A 34 4.81 23.11 1.72
C THR A 34 5.15 24.61 1.71
N ASN A 35 5.55 25.11 2.87
CA ASN A 35 5.81 26.52 3.11
C ASN A 35 7.25 26.73 3.62
N VAL A 36 8.09 27.41 2.84
CA VAL A 36 9.50 27.66 3.18
C VAL A 36 9.64 28.54 4.43
N THR A 37 8.71 29.45 4.67
CA THR A 37 8.74 30.30 5.87
C THR A 37 8.25 29.55 7.11
N GLY A 38 7.22 28.71 6.97
CA GLY A 38 6.56 27.98 8.06
C GLY A 38 7.21 26.65 8.45
N SER A 39 7.87 25.96 7.52
CA SER A 39 8.43 24.61 7.73
C SER A 39 9.95 24.58 7.60
N ALA A 40 10.64 24.41 8.72
CA ALA A 40 12.11 24.35 8.76
C ALA A 40 12.67 23.19 7.92
N GLN A 41 11.97 22.06 7.88
CA GLN A 41 12.33 20.88 7.10
C GLN A 41 12.16 21.16 5.60
N PHE A 42 11.03 21.72 5.18
CA PHE A 42 10.76 22.05 3.78
C PHE A 42 11.73 23.12 3.27
N ARG A 43 12.00 24.15 4.08
CA ARG A 43 13.03 25.16 3.78
C ARG A 43 14.40 24.55 3.52
N LYS A 44 14.81 23.57 4.32
CA LYS A 44 16.10 22.89 4.14
C LYS A 44 16.11 22.15 2.81
N MET A 45 15.04 21.43 2.47
CA MET A 45 14.92 20.69 1.20
C MET A 45 15.01 21.62 -0.01
N ILE A 46 14.28 22.74 0.00
CA ILE A 46 14.29 23.71 -1.11
C ILE A 46 15.66 24.39 -1.25
N LYS A 47 16.31 24.78 -0.14
CA LYS A 47 17.65 25.38 -0.15
C LYS A 47 18.74 24.43 -0.65
N GLU A 48 18.62 23.14 -0.34
CA GLU A 48 19.55 22.09 -0.76
C GLU A 48 19.19 21.50 -2.15
N GLU A 49 18.19 22.07 -2.85
CA GLU A 49 17.66 21.58 -4.12
C GLU A 49 17.15 20.12 -4.10
N ARG A 50 16.76 19.61 -2.92
CA ARG A 50 16.21 18.25 -2.73
C ARG A 50 14.71 18.23 -3.02
N TYR A 51 14.34 18.57 -4.25
CA TYR A 51 12.95 18.73 -4.66
C TYR A 51 12.14 17.41 -4.63
N GLU A 52 12.77 16.25 -4.84
CA GLU A 52 12.11 14.95 -4.73
C GLU A 52 11.55 14.71 -3.31
N GLU A 53 12.32 15.06 -2.29
CA GLU A 53 11.86 14.99 -0.89
C GLU A 53 10.84 16.07 -0.55
N ALA A 54 10.89 17.22 -1.21
CA ALA A 54 9.88 18.27 -1.06
C ALA A 54 8.53 17.82 -1.66
N VAL A 55 8.55 17.08 -2.77
CA VAL A 55 7.36 16.47 -3.39
C VAL A 55 6.74 15.44 -2.43
N GLU A 56 7.57 14.67 -1.73
CA GLU A 56 7.11 13.75 -0.70
C GLU A 56 6.34 14.46 0.44
N VAL A 57 6.80 15.63 0.88
CA VAL A 57 6.09 16.44 1.87
C VAL A 57 4.72 16.88 1.35
N ALA A 58 4.60 17.23 0.07
CA ALA A 58 3.31 17.53 -0.54
C ALA A 58 2.39 16.29 -0.58
N ARG A 59 2.90 15.12 -1.01
CA ARG A 59 2.16 13.86 -1.05
C ARG A 59 1.61 13.47 0.32
N GLN A 60 2.46 13.51 1.35
CA GLN A 60 2.08 13.19 2.72
C GLN A 60 0.95 14.09 3.23
N GLN A 61 0.92 15.37 2.86
CA GLN A 61 -0.17 16.25 3.26
C GLN A 61 -1.50 15.86 2.60
N VAL A 62 -1.48 15.46 1.34
CA VAL A 62 -2.69 14.97 0.64
C VAL A 62 -3.19 13.67 1.25
N GLU A 63 -2.28 12.73 1.55
CA GLU A 63 -2.61 11.45 2.21
C GLU A 63 -3.21 11.66 3.61
N ASN A 64 -2.72 12.68 4.32
CA ASN A 64 -3.23 13.07 5.63
C ASN A 64 -4.52 13.93 5.58
N GLY A 65 -5.17 14.02 4.42
CA GLY A 65 -6.49 14.63 4.29
C GLY A 65 -6.49 16.13 3.97
N ALA A 66 -5.37 16.71 3.51
CA ALA A 66 -5.40 18.04 2.92
C ALA A 66 -6.20 17.99 1.60
N GLN A 67 -7.15 18.93 1.46
CA GLN A 67 -8.00 19.07 0.27
C GLN A 67 -7.47 20.18 -0.66
N ILE A 68 -6.60 21.06 -0.14
CA ILE A 68 -5.87 22.09 -0.88
C ILE A 68 -4.43 22.10 -0.35
N LEU A 69 -3.43 22.32 -1.20
CA LEU A 69 -2.04 22.52 -0.77
C LEU A 69 -1.65 24.00 -0.78
N ASP A 70 -1.20 24.53 0.35
CA ASP A 70 -0.59 25.86 0.45
C ASP A 70 0.89 25.78 0.09
N VAL A 71 1.29 26.42 -1.01
CA VAL A 71 2.66 26.38 -1.52
C VAL A 71 3.27 27.77 -1.42
N ASN A 72 4.28 27.93 -0.56
CA ASN A 72 5.03 29.16 -0.36
C ASN A 72 6.53 28.93 -0.54
N MET A 73 7.16 29.74 -1.39
CA MET A 73 8.60 29.68 -1.70
C MET A 73 9.36 30.96 -1.31
N ASP A 74 8.77 31.80 -0.46
CA ASP A 74 9.35 33.07 -0.06
C ASP A 74 10.48 32.87 0.94
N GLU A 75 11.70 33.26 0.55
CA GLU A 75 12.85 33.32 1.44
C GLU A 75 13.94 34.23 0.82
N GLY A 76 14.67 34.98 1.65
CA GLY A 76 15.59 36.03 1.18
C GLY A 76 16.83 35.56 0.39
N LEU A 77 17.17 34.28 0.44
CA LEU A 77 18.32 33.63 -0.18
C LEU A 77 17.94 32.67 -1.32
N ILE A 78 16.64 32.50 -1.63
CA ILE A 78 16.13 31.65 -2.72
C ILE A 78 15.55 32.51 -3.84
N ASP A 79 15.76 32.08 -5.09
CA ASP A 79 15.00 32.61 -6.24
C ASP A 79 13.57 32.06 -6.20
N SER A 80 12.69 32.73 -5.44
CA SER A 80 11.34 32.26 -5.14
C SER A 80 10.48 32.01 -6.39
N GLU A 81 10.68 32.78 -7.46
CA GLU A 81 9.94 32.61 -8.71
C GLU A 81 10.33 31.30 -9.40
N LYS A 82 11.64 31.05 -9.53
CA LYS A 82 12.13 29.78 -10.10
C LYS A 82 11.78 28.57 -9.25
N ALA A 83 11.89 28.70 -7.93
CA ALA A 83 11.56 27.62 -7.00
C ALA A 83 10.07 27.25 -7.06
N MET A 84 9.18 28.26 -7.13
CA MET A 84 7.74 28.08 -7.29
C MET A 84 7.42 27.32 -8.59
N VAL A 85 7.92 27.80 -9.72
CA VAL A 85 7.69 27.15 -11.03
C VAL A 85 8.23 25.72 -11.04
N ARG A 86 9.44 25.48 -10.54
CA ARG A 86 10.03 24.15 -10.50
C ARG A 86 9.20 23.20 -9.64
N PHE A 87 8.83 23.62 -8.42
CA PHE A 87 8.10 22.77 -7.50
C PHE A 87 6.68 22.46 -7.99
N LEU A 88 5.94 23.46 -8.48
CA LEU A 88 4.59 23.26 -9.00
C LEU A 88 4.57 22.31 -10.20
N ASN A 89 5.54 22.40 -11.11
CA ASN A 89 5.65 21.45 -12.23
C ASN A 89 5.95 20.01 -11.77
N LEU A 90 6.72 19.84 -10.71
CA LEU A 90 7.03 18.51 -10.17
C LEU A 90 5.81 17.89 -9.51
N ILE A 91 5.11 18.60 -8.62
CA ILE A 91 3.91 18.06 -7.97
C ILE A 91 2.76 17.84 -8.97
N ALA A 92 2.72 18.59 -10.07
CA ALA A 92 1.77 18.39 -11.16
C ALA A 92 2.02 17.10 -11.98
N SER A 93 3.20 16.49 -11.84
CA SER A 93 3.55 15.21 -12.47
C SER A 93 3.24 13.99 -11.60
N GLU A 94 2.90 14.20 -10.32
CA GLU A 94 2.55 13.16 -9.37
C GLU A 94 1.02 13.03 -9.23
N PRO A 95 0.39 11.93 -9.68
CA PRO A 95 -1.07 11.80 -9.74
C PRO A 95 -1.78 12.01 -8.40
N ASP A 96 -1.19 11.52 -7.30
CA ASP A 96 -1.78 11.61 -5.97
C ASP A 96 -1.84 13.04 -5.43
N ILE A 97 -0.90 13.89 -5.86
CA ILE A 97 -0.86 15.31 -5.50
C ILE A 97 -1.68 16.14 -6.49
N ALA A 98 -1.48 15.90 -7.78
CA ALA A 98 -2.08 16.67 -8.86
C ALA A 98 -3.62 16.62 -8.86
N ARG A 99 -4.24 15.61 -8.22
CA ARG A 99 -5.71 15.52 -8.11
C ARG A 99 -6.36 16.65 -7.30
N ILE A 100 -5.69 17.25 -6.31
CA ILE A 100 -6.25 18.32 -5.48
C ILE A 100 -5.79 19.72 -5.94
N PRO A 101 -6.57 20.80 -5.69
CA PRO A 101 -6.17 22.17 -6.03
C PRO A 101 -4.99 22.68 -5.19
N VAL A 102 -4.29 23.69 -5.74
CA VAL A 102 -3.17 24.36 -5.09
C VAL A 102 -3.54 25.81 -4.75
N MET A 103 -3.16 26.22 -3.54
CA MET A 103 -3.14 27.59 -3.05
C MET A 103 -1.71 28.14 -3.19
N VAL A 104 -1.52 29.08 -4.13
CA VAL A 104 -0.22 29.70 -4.40
C VAL A 104 -0.02 30.86 -3.43
N ASP A 105 0.99 30.77 -2.58
CA ASP A 105 1.29 31.74 -1.54
C ASP A 105 2.62 32.48 -1.78
N SER A 106 2.57 33.82 -1.79
CA SER A 106 3.75 34.68 -1.79
C SER A 106 3.40 36.13 -1.43
N SER A 107 4.38 36.84 -0.85
CA SER A 107 4.37 38.28 -0.63
C SER A 107 4.63 39.10 -1.90
N LYS A 108 5.11 38.46 -2.98
CA LYS A 108 5.45 39.10 -4.27
C LYS A 108 4.48 38.66 -5.37
N TRP A 109 3.81 39.63 -5.99
CA TRP A 109 2.87 39.36 -7.08
C TRP A 109 3.50 38.59 -8.25
N SER A 110 4.76 38.86 -8.61
CA SER A 110 5.43 38.17 -9.72
C SER A 110 5.55 36.65 -9.48
N VAL A 111 5.76 36.22 -8.23
CA VAL A 111 5.86 34.80 -7.86
C VAL A 111 4.48 34.14 -7.90
N ILE A 112 3.44 34.83 -7.42
CA ILE A 112 2.04 34.37 -7.52
C ILE A 112 1.68 34.14 -8.99
N GLU A 113 1.94 35.14 -9.84
CA GLU A 113 1.60 35.08 -11.26
C GLU A 113 2.37 33.96 -11.99
N ALA A 114 3.65 33.77 -11.69
CA ALA A 114 4.43 32.64 -12.21
C ALA A 114 3.87 31.29 -11.74
N GLY A 115 3.42 31.18 -10.49
CA GLY A 115 2.82 29.97 -9.96
C GLY A 115 1.47 29.64 -10.61
N LEU A 116 0.60 30.64 -10.81
CA LEU A 116 -0.68 30.49 -11.49
C LEU A 116 -0.53 29.97 -12.93
N GLN A 117 0.54 30.35 -13.62
CA GLN A 117 0.84 29.86 -14.98
C GLN A 117 1.18 28.37 -15.02
N CYS A 118 1.52 27.75 -13.88
CA CYS A 118 1.85 26.32 -13.77
C CYS A 118 0.65 25.44 -13.38
N LEU A 119 -0.46 26.02 -12.93
CA LEU A 119 -1.59 25.23 -12.42
C LEU A 119 -2.38 24.56 -13.55
N GLN A 120 -2.71 23.29 -13.36
CA GLN A 120 -3.50 22.48 -14.32
C GLN A 120 -5.01 22.74 -14.22
N GLY A 121 -5.48 23.30 -13.09
CA GLY A 121 -6.88 23.53 -12.76
C GLY A 121 -7.11 24.83 -11.99
N LYS A 122 -8.31 25.03 -11.46
CA LYS A 122 -8.68 26.24 -10.71
C LYS A 122 -8.10 26.20 -9.30
N GLY A 123 -7.01 26.94 -9.07
CA GLY A 123 -6.37 27.12 -7.78
C GLY A 123 -6.85 28.35 -6.98
N VAL A 124 -6.12 28.66 -5.91
CA VAL A 124 -6.38 29.78 -5.00
C VAL A 124 -5.14 30.67 -4.91
N VAL A 125 -5.32 31.99 -4.87
CA VAL A 125 -4.25 32.96 -4.60
C VAL A 125 -4.24 33.35 -3.13
N ASN A 126 -3.11 33.17 -2.45
CA ASN A 126 -2.89 33.59 -1.07
C ASN A 126 -1.75 34.63 -1.02
N SER A 127 -1.99 35.91 -0.80
CA SER A 127 -3.28 36.60 -0.73
C SER A 127 -3.19 37.93 -1.49
N ILE A 128 -4.35 38.56 -1.72
CA ILE A 128 -4.45 39.97 -2.12
C ILE A 128 -4.98 40.80 -0.94
N SER A 129 -4.62 42.08 -0.88
CA SER A 129 -5.03 42.97 0.23
C SER A 129 -5.04 44.44 -0.21
N LEU A 130 -5.62 45.32 0.63
CA LEU A 130 -5.71 46.76 0.41
C LEU A 130 -4.45 47.52 0.89
N LYS A 131 -3.41 46.83 1.37
CA LYS A 131 -2.19 47.42 1.95
C LYS A 131 -1.48 48.43 1.03
N GLU A 132 -1.52 48.20 -0.28
CA GLU A 132 -0.90 49.03 -1.33
C GLU A 132 -1.90 50.01 -1.95
N GLY A 133 -3.09 50.14 -1.37
CA GLY A 133 -4.19 50.94 -1.88
C GLY A 133 -5.13 50.17 -2.80
N GLU A 134 -6.27 50.80 -3.07
CA GLU A 134 -7.38 50.19 -3.82
C GLU A 134 -7.06 49.89 -5.29
N ASP A 135 -6.27 50.73 -5.96
CA ASP A 135 -5.94 50.54 -7.38
C ASP A 135 -5.13 49.25 -7.61
N ALA A 136 -4.12 49.00 -6.77
CA ALA A 136 -3.31 47.78 -6.82
C ALA A 136 -4.15 46.53 -6.49
N PHE A 137 -5.03 46.63 -5.48
CA PHE A 137 -5.95 45.55 -5.12
C PHE A 137 -6.89 45.17 -6.28
N ILE A 138 -7.45 46.17 -6.98
CA ILE A 138 -8.30 45.96 -8.16
C ILE A 138 -7.51 45.35 -9.31
N GLU A 139 -6.28 45.81 -9.55
CA GLU A 139 -5.41 45.25 -10.60
C GLU A 139 -5.14 43.76 -10.35
N HIS A 140 -4.69 43.41 -9.14
CA HIS A 140 -4.43 42.03 -8.75
C HIS A 140 -5.69 41.18 -8.85
N ALA A 141 -6.84 41.65 -8.34
CA ALA A 141 -8.11 40.93 -8.43
C ALA A 141 -8.54 40.64 -9.88
N ARG A 142 -8.35 41.60 -10.80
CA ARG A 142 -8.62 41.40 -12.23
C ARG A 142 -7.71 40.35 -12.85
N LYS A 143 -6.43 40.31 -12.44
CA LYS A 143 -5.51 39.26 -12.88
C LYS A 143 -5.90 37.89 -12.33
N VAL A 144 -6.26 37.79 -11.05
CA VAL A 144 -6.77 36.53 -10.46
C VAL A 144 -7.97 36.00 -11.26
N LEU A 145 -8.95 36.86 -11.59
CA LEU A 145 -10.09 36.48 -12.44
C LEU A 145 -9.67 36.01 -13.83
N ARG A 146 -8.69 36.69 -14.44
CA ARG A 146 -8.19 36.33 -15.76
C ARG A 146 -7.56 34.93 -15.77
N TYR A 147 -6.88 34.53 -14.70
CA TYR A 147 -6.35 33.17 -14.52
C TYR A 147 -7.42 32.18 -14.05
N GLY A 148 -8.63 32.64 -13.73
CA GLY A 148 -9.74 31.79 -13.30
C GLY A 148 -9.59 31.24 -11.88
N ALA A 149 -8.76 31.85 -11.03
CA ALA A 149 -8.50 31.39 -9.66
C ALA A 149 -9.45 32.04 -8.63
N ALA A 150 -9.56 31.43 -7.44
CA ALA A 150 -10.16 32.06 -6.25
C ALA A 150 -9.11 32.90 -5.50
N ALA A 151 -9.55 33.75 -4.57
CA ALA A 151 -8.65 34.65 -3.84
C ALA A 151 -8.87 34.60 -2.32
N VAL A 152 -7.77 34.42 -1.59
CA VAL A 152 -7.69 34.80 -0.18
C VAL A 152 -7.47 36.31 -0.09
N VAL A 153 -8.31 36.97 0.70
CA VAL A 153 -8.28 38.42 0.95
C VAL A 153 -7.92 38.64 2.41
N MET A 154 -6.67 39.08 2.62
CA MET A 154 -6.17 39.35 3.96
C MET A 154 -6.73 40.69 4.48
N ALA A 155 -7.15 40.72 5.75
CA ALA A 155 -7.65 41.93 6.42
C ALA A 155 -6.51 42.91 6.76
N PHE A 156 -5.91 43.47 5.72
CA PHE A 156 -4.80 44.42 5.78
C PHE A 156 -5.07 45.54 4.77
N ASP A 157 -5.21 46.77 5.27
CA ASP A 157 -5.38 47.96 4.47
C ASP A 157 -4.24 48.98 4.70
N GLU A 158 -4.40 50.19 4.16
CA GLU A 158 -3.38 51.23 4.17
C GLU A 158 -2.98 51.68 5.60
N ALA A 159 -3.78 51.37 6.62
CA ALA A 159 -3.51 51.71 8.01
C ALA A 159 -2.87 50.57 8.82
N GLY A 160 -2.76 49.35 8.27
CA GLY A 160 -2.19 48.20 8.98
C GLY A 160 -3.07 46.96 8.95
N GLN A 161 -2.61 45.90 9.64
CA GLN A 161 -3.37 44.67 9.83
C GLN A 161 -4.49 44.89 10.87
N ALA A 162 -5.66 44.31 10.62
CA ALA A 162 -6.78 44.38 11.55
C ALA A 162 -6.61 43.43 12.75
N ASP A 163 -6.48 43.99 13.94
CA ASP A 163 -6.31 43.31 15.23
C ASP A 163 -7.62 43.13 16.01
N THR A 164 -8.52 44.13 15.98
CA THR A 164 -9.84 44.09 16.66
C THR A 164 -10.97 43.55 15.77
N CYS A 165 -12.02 42.98 16.38
CA CYS A 165 -13.19 42.49 15.64
C CYS A 165 -13.79 43.55 14.70
N ALA A 166 -13.96 44.79 15.18
CA ALA A 166 -14.54 45.88 14.40
C ALA A 166 -13.69 46.18 13.15
N ARG A 167 -12.37 46.25 13.30
CA ARG A 167 -11.45 46.52 12.20
C ARG A 167 -11.42 45.38 11.18
N LYS A 168 -11.47 44.13 11.65
CA LYS A 168 -11.51 42.94 10.78
C LYS A 168 -12.74 42.98 9.87
N VAL A 169 -13.92 43.23 10.45
CA VAL A 169 -15.19 43.33 9.70
C VAL A 169 -15.19 44.52 8.74
N GLU A 170 -14.68 45.68 9.17
CA GLU A 170 -14.62 46.89 8.33
C GLU A 170 -13.82 46.64 7.05
N ILE A 171 -12.60 46.10 7.17
CA ILE A 171 -11.71 45.86 6.02
C ILE A 171 -12.30 44.78 5.10
N CYS A 172 -12.77 43.66 5.65
CA CYS A 172 -13.40 42.60 4.85
C CYS A 172 -14.64 43.11 4.10
N THR A 173 -15.47 43.93 4.73
CA THR A 173 -16.65 44.55 4.10
C THR A 173 -16.26 45.50 2.97
N ARG A 174 -15.24 46.34 3.19
CA ARG A 174 -14.71 47.25 2.15
C ARG A 174 -14.19 46.44 0.96
N ALA A 175 -13.38 45.42 1.20
CA ALA A 175 -12.82 44.57 0.16
C ALA A 175 -13.91 43.80 -0.62
N TYR A 176 -14.93 43.26 0.08
CA TYR A 176 -16.06 42.57 -0.53
C TYR A 176 -16.81 43.44 -1.54
N ARG A 177 -17.13 44.70 -1.17
CA ARG A 177 -17.81 45.65 -2.06
C ARG A 177 -16.97 45.98 -3.28
N ILE A 178 -15.67 46.22 -3.09
CA ILE A 178 -14.75 46.50 -4.22
C ILE A 178 -14.73 45.31 -5.19
N LEU A 179 -14.55 44.08 -4.67
CA LEU A 179 -14.47 42.88 -5.50
C LEU A 179 -15.78 42.60 -6.24
N THR A 180 -16.91 42.67 -5.56
CA THR A 180 -18.21 42.31 -6.16
C THR A 180 -18.80 43.41 -7.04
N GLU A 181 -18.70 44.68 -6.64
CA GLU A 181 -19.37 45.80 -7.32
C GLU A 181 -18.50 46.45 -8.40
N ARG A 182 -17.18 46.54 -8.19
CA ARG A 182 -16.25 47.22 -9.13
C ARG A 182 -15.49 46.26 -10.03
N VAL A 183 -15.11 45.08 -9.53
CA VAL A 183 -14.32 44.09 -10.28
C VAL A 183 -15.22 43.06 -10.96
N GLY A 184 -16.36 42.72 -10.35
CA GLY A 184 -17.23 41.64 -10.81
C GLY A 184 -16.74 40.25 -10.39
N PHE A 185 -16.00 40.16 -9.29
CA PHE A 185 -15.48 38.90 -8.74
C PHE A 185 -16.65 38.05 -8.19
N PRO A 186 -16.72 36.74 -8.49
CA PRO A 186 -17.74 35.86 -7.93
C PRO A 186 -17.63 35.83 -6.40
N PRO A 187 -18.68 36.16 -5.64
CA PRO A 187 -18.60 36.22 -4.18
C PRO A 187 -18.29 34.87 -3.52
N GLU A 188 -18.68 33.76 -4.15
CA GLU A 188 -18.31 32.41 -3.73
C GLU A 188 -16.80 32.14 -3.79
N ASP A 189 -16.07 32.78 -4.72
CA ASP A 189 -14.62 32.60 -4.88
C ASP A 189 -13.78 33.54 -3.98
N ILE A 190 -14.43 34.27 -3.07
CA ILE A 190 -13.78 35.16 -2.09
C ILE A 190 -13.62 34.41 -0.76
N ILE A 191 -12.37 34.28 -0.30
CA ILE A 191 -12.01 33.68 0.98
C ILE A 191 -11.40 34.79 1.85
N PHE A 192 -12.02 35.17 2.95
CA PHE A 192 -11.42 36.16 3.85
C PHE A 192 -10.42 35.51 4.81
N ASP A 193 -9.27 36.14 5.01
CA ASP A 193 -8.39 35.90 6.15
C ASP A 193 -8.44 37.13 7.08
N PRO A 194 -9.27 37.08 8.15
CA PRO A 194 -9.35 38.15 9.14
C PRO A 194 -8.10 38.33 10.02
N ASN A 195 -6.99 37.65 9.74
CA ASN A 195 -5.75 37.55 10.53
C ASN A 195 -5.94 36.82 11.86
N ILE A 196 -5.35 35.63 11.96
CA ILE A 196 -5.18 34.91 13.23
C ILE A 196 -3.89 35.39 13.91
N PHE A 197 -4.00 35.95 15.11
CA PHE A 197 -2.86 36.37 15.94
C PHE A 197 -2.62 35.41 17.12
N ALA A 198 -1.40 35.48 17.67
CA ALA A 198 -0.98 34.64 18.78
C ALA A 198 -1.64 35.07 20.10
N VAL A 199 -2.15 34.10 20.85
CA VAL A 199 -2.68 34.29 22.21
C VAL A 199 -1.69 33.78 23.26
N ALA A 200 -1.97 34.04 24.54
CA ALA A 200 -1.12 33.64 25.66
C ALA A 200 0.34 34.11 25.50
N THR A 201 0.51 35.34 25.01
CA THR A 201 1.82 35.98 24.81
C THR A 201 2.35 36.65 26.09
N GLY A 202 1.51 36.81 27.11
CA GLY A 202 1.81 37.55 28.35
C GLY A 202 1.53 39.05 28.28
N ILE A 203 0.91 39.54 27.19
CA ILE A 203 0.48 40.93 26.98
C ILE A 203 -1.05 40.96 27.03
N GLU A 204 -1.63 41.75 27.94
CA GLU A 204 -3.09 41.78 28.20
C GLU A 204 -3.90 42.16 26.95
N GLU A 205 -3.35 43.04 26.11
CA GLU A 205 -3.96 43.45 24.85
C GLU A 205 -4.09 42.30 23.83
N HIS A 206 -3.32 41.22 23.98
CA HIS A 206 -3.33 40.06 23.06
C HIS A 206 -4.30 38.95 23.50
N ASP A 207 -4.82 39.01 24.73
CA ASP A 207 -5.66 37.95 25.28
C ASP A 207 -6.99 37.80 24.53
N ASN A 208 -7.47 38.88 23.90
CA ASN A 208 -8.74 38.87 23.18
C ASN A 208 -8.64 38.48 21.69
N TYR A 209 -7.43 38.28 21.14
CA TYR A 209 -7.25 38.10 19.69
C TYR A 209 -8.00 36.90 19.09
N ALA A 210 -8.11 35.78 19.80
CA ALA A 210 -8.88 34.63 19.33
C ALA A 210 -10.39 34.91 19.34
N VAL A 211 -10.89 35.59 20.37
CA VAL A 211 -12.30 36.03 20.46
C VAL A 211 -12.63 37.01 19.34
N ASP A 212 -11.77 38.01 19.11
CA ASP A 212 -11.95 38.99 18.04
C ASP A 212 -12.02 38.34 16.65
N PHE A 213 -11.25 37.28 16.40
CA PHE A 213 -11.33 36.50 15.16
C PHE A 213 -12.65 35.72 15.05
N ILE A 214 -13.05 35.03 16.12
CA ILE A 214 -14.28 34.20 16.15
C ILE A 214 -15.53 35.08 15.95
N GLU A 215 -15.59 36.23 16.62
CA GLU A 215 -16.71 37.17 16.47
C GLU A 215 -16.72 37.83 15.09
N ALA A 216 -15.56 38.24 14.57
CA ALA A 216 -15.46 38.79 13.22
C ALA A 216 -15.89 37.76 12.16
N THR A 217 -15.52 36.49 12.33
CA THR A 217 -15.94 35.39 11.45
C THR A 217 -17.46 35.29 11.40
N ARG A 218 -18.13 35.33 12.56
CA ARG A 218 -19.60 35.28 12.64
C ARG A 218 -20.23 36.45 11.88
N ILE A 219 -19.75 37.68 12.13
CA ILE A 219 -20.28 38.88 11.48
C ILE A 219 -20.03 38.84 9.97
N ILE A 220 -18.84 38.41 9.52
CA ILE A 220 -18.49 38.29 8.10
C ILE A 220 -19.43 37.31 7.42
N LYS A 221 -19.64 36.11 7.99
CA LYS A 221 -20.52 35.08 7.41
C LYS A 221 -22.00 35.50 7.40
N ASP A 222 -22.44 36.27 8.40
CA ASP A 222 -23.81 36.77 8.48
C ASP A 222 -24.08 37.93 7.50
N THR A 223 -23.09 38.81 7.28
CA THR A 223 -23.29 40.06 6.53
C THR A 223 -22.79 40.02 5.09
N LEU A 224 -21.84 39.15 4.77
CA LEU A 224 -21.22 39.00 3.46
C LEU A 224 -21.61 37.63 2.86
N PRO A 225 -22.61 37.57 1.97
CA PRO A 225 -23.13 36.31 1.47
C PRO A 225 -22.14 35.58 0.56
N HIS A 226 -22.21 34.25 0.56
CA HIS A 226 -21.44 33.33 -0.29
C HIS A 226 -19.93 33.24 -0.05
N CYS A 227 -19.28 34.21 0.61
CA CYS A 227 -17.84 34.15 0.86
C CYS A 227 -17.46 33.09 1.90
N HIS A 228 -16.18 32.72 1.91
CA HIS A 228 -15.56 31.81 2.86
C HIS A 228 -14.69 32.56 3.88
N VAL A 229 -14.33 31.90 4.98
CA VAL A 229 -13.40 32.42 5.99
C VAL A 229 -12.33 31.37 6.27
N SER A 230 -11.07 31.79 6.18
CA SER A 230 -9.87 30.99 6.41
C SER A 230 -8.87 31.71 7.31
N GLY A 231 -7.79 31.02 7.67
CA GLY A 231 -6.65 31.62 8.36
C GLY A 231 -5.56 30.59 8.69
N GLY A 232 -4.35 31.10 8.93
CA GLY A 232 -3.21 30.33 9.43
C GLY A 232 -3.39 29.90 10.88
N VAL A 233 -3.92 28.70 11.12
CA VAL A 233 -4.23 28.21 12.48
C VAL A 233 -2.98 28.09 13.33
N SER A 234 -1.82 27.79 12.72
CA SER A 234 -0.53 27.74 13.40
C SER A 234 -0.11 29.04 14.11
N ASN A 235 -0.69 30.19 13.72
CA ASN A 235 -0.40 31.49 14.33
C ASN A 235 -0.98 31.63 15.74
N VAL A 236 -2.15 31.01 16.02
CA VAL A 236 -2.81 31.18 17.32
C VAL A 236 -1.95 30.63 18.47
N SER A 237 -1.18 29.57 18.23
CA SER A 237 -0.37 28.87 19.23
C SER A 237 1.12 29.24 19.19
N PHE A 238 1.49 30.33 18.52
CA PHE A 238 2.89 30.73 18.30
C PHE A 238 3.70 30.84 19.61
N SER A 239 3.07 31.28 20.70
CA SER A 239 3.66 31.42 22.04
C SER A 239 4.15 30.09 22.64
N PHE A 240 3.67 28.94 22.13
CA PHE A 240 4.01 27.60 22.64
C PHE A 240 4.90 26.79 21.69
N ARG A 241 5.69 27.44 20.83
CA ARG A 241 6.68 26.76 19.96
C ARG A 241 7.58 25.82 20.76
N GLY A 242 7.68 24.56 20.32
CA GLY A 242 8.44 23.52 21.00
C GLY A 242 7.63 22.67 22.00
N ASN A 243 6.33 22.96 22.17
CA ASN A 243 5.40 22.13 22.94
C ASN A 243 4.22 21.69 22.06
N GLU A 244 4.45 20.68 21.20
CA GLU A 244 3.49 20.27 20.18
C GLU A 244 2.16 19.77 20.76
N THR A 245 2.18 19.12 21.92
CA THR A 245 0.95 18.64 22.59
C THR A 245 0.03 19.79 22.96
N VAL A 246 0.58 20.86 23.56
CA VAL A 246 -0.20 22.05 23.91
C VAL A 246 -0.63 22.80 22.65
N ARG A 247 0.26 22.93 21.65
CA ARG A 247 -0.08 23.59 20.36
C ARG A 247 -1.26 22.91 19.68
N ALA A 248 -1.25 21.58 19.61
CA ALA A 248 -2.31 20.79 18.98
C ALA A 248 -3.65 20.92 19.73
N ALA A 249 -3.61 20.98 21.08
CA ALA A 249 -4.79 21.26 21.88
C ALA A 249 -5.36 22.67 21.61
N ILE A 250 -4.50 23.69 21.54
CA ILE A 250 -4.90 25.06 21.17
C ILE A 250 -5.55 25.10 19.78
N HIS A 251 -4.97 24.42 18.79
CA HIS A 251 -5.52 24.33 17.45
C HIS A 251 -6.91 23.69 17.43
N SER A 252 -7.07 22.56 18.12
CA SER A 252 -8.33 21.82 18.19
C SER A 252 -9.45 22.63 18.84
N VAL A 253 -9.18 23.29 19.98
CA VAL A 253 -10.16 24.15 20.67
C VAL A 253 -10.48 25.40 19.85
N PHE A 254 -9.48 26.05 19.26
CA PHE A 254 -9.71 27.22 18.40
C PHE A 254 -10.60 26.87 17.21
N LEU A 255 -10.27 25.80 16.48
CA LEU A 255 -11.07 25.34 15.34
C LEU A 255 -12.49 24.95 15.74
N TYR A 256 -12.67 24.27 16.88
CA TYR A 256 -13.99 23.92 17.39
C TYR A 256 -14.91 25.15 17.52
N HIS A 257 -14.40 26.25 18.07
CA HIS A 257 -15.18 27.48 18.22
C HIS A 257 -15.29 28.29 16.93
N ALA A 258 -14.21 28.39 16.15
CA ALA A 258 -14.19 29.15 14.90
C ALA A 258 -15.10 28.52 13.82
N ILE A 259 -15.11 27.18 13.70
CA ILE A 259 -16.00 26.46 12.78
C ILE A 259 -17.46 26.69 13.15
N ARG A 260 -17.79 26.64 14.45
CA ARG A 260 -19.15 26.96 14.93
C ARG A 260 -19.56 28.41 14.67
N ALA A 261 -18.60 29.32 14.59
CA ALA A 261 -18.84 30.71 14.21
C ALA A 261 -18.90 30.93 12.70
N GLY A 262 -18.56 29.92 11.88
CA GLY A 262 -18.70 29.93 10.43
C GLY A 262 -17.39 29.90 9.63
N MET A 263 -16.24 29.66 10.27
CA MET A 263 -14.98 29.37 9.58
C MET A 263 -15.10 28.03 8.86
N ASP A 264 -14.87 28.03 7.55
CA ASP A 264 -15.12 26.88 6.67
C ASP A 264 -13.88 26.38 5.94
N MET A 265 -12.73 27.05 6.11
CA MET A 265 -11.43 26.63 5.61
C MET A 265 -10.34 26.94 6.66
N GLY A 266 -9.21 26.23 6.65
CA GLY A 266 -8.08 26.61 7.48
C GLY A 266 -6.76 26.03 7.02
N ILE A 267 -5.69 26.82 7.17
CA ILE A 267 -4.31 26.40 6.89
C ILE A 267 -3.78 25.71 8.14
N VAL A 268 -3.65 24.39 8.05
CA VAL A 268 -3.40 23.47 9.16
C VAL A 268 -2.42 22.36 8.78
N ASN A 269 -1.80 21.74 9.78
CA ASN A 269 -1.18 20.44 9.63
C ASN A 269 -2.25 19.35 9.71
N ALA A 270 -2.78 18.94 8.56
CA ALA A 270 -3.95 18.05 8.43
C ALA A 270 -3.84 16.73 9.24
N GLY A 271 -2.63 16.20 9.44
CA GLY A 271 -2.40 14.94 10.16
C GLY A 271 -2.20 15.05 11.68
N ALA A 272 -2.23 16.26 12.27
CA ALA A 272 -1.80 16.49 13.66
C ALA A 272 -2.87 17.10 14.58
N LEU A 273 -4.13 17.17 14.15
CA LEU A 273 -5.22 17.76 14.95
C LEU A 273 -5.91 16.69 15.83
N PRO A 274 -5.79 16.75 17.18
CA PRO A 274 -6.53 15.87 18.07
C PRO A 274 -8.02 16.22 18.06
N ILE A 275 -8.87 15.20 18.28
CA ILE A 275 -10.32 15.41 18.43
C ILE A 275 -10.56 16.16 19.74
N TYR A 276 -11.40 17.20 19.69
CA TYR A 276 -11.67 18.09 20.84
C TYR A 276 -12.14 17.32 22.10
N ASP A 277 -12.93 16.25 21.94
CA ASP A 277 -13.42 15.43 23.06
C ASP A 277 -12.39 14.44 23.61
N ASP A 278 -11.33 14.15 22.85
CA ASP A 278 -10.22 13.26 23.26
C ASP A 278 -9.13 14.02 24.02
N LEU A 279 -9.21 15.36 24.10
CA LEU A 279 -8.29 16.17 24.88
C LEU A 279 -8.47 15.88 26.38
N ASP A 280 -7.34 15.81 27.09
CA ASP A 280 -7.35 15.72 28.55
C ASP A 280 -8.26 16.84 29.13
N PRO A 281 -9.23 16.51 30.01
CA PRO A 281 -10.21 17.48 30.48
C PRO A 281 -9.58 18.72 31.13
N GLU A 282 -8.47 18.56 31.85
CA GLU A 282 -7.76 19.67 32.49
C GLU A 282 -7.09 20.53 31.41
N LEU A 283 -6.37 19.92 30.46
CA LEU A 283 -5.74 20.66 29.36
C LEU A 283 -6.77 21.41 28.50
N ARG A 284 -7.90 20.76 28.18
CA ARG A 284 -8.98 21.35 27.38
C ARG A 284 -9.56 22.58 28.05
N GLU A 285 -9.90 22.51 29.34
CA GLU A 285 -10.44 23.65 30.09
C GLU A 285 -9.49 24.85 30.06
N ARG A 286 -8.19 24.61 30.26
CA ARG A 286 -7.16 25.65 30.32
C ARG A 286 -6.91 26.31 28.97
N VAL A 287 -6.97 25.51 27.90
CA VAL A 287 -6.88 26.04 26.54
C VAL A 287 -8.12 26.85 26.18
N GLU A 288 -9.32 26.41 26.55
CA GLU A 288 -10.55 27.18 26.35
C GLU A 288 -10.57 28.50 27.12
N ASP A 289 -10.01 28.53 28.34
CA ASP A 289 -9.88 29.76 29.12
C ASP A 289 -9.09 30.82 28.36
N VAL A 290 -8.04 30.41 27.64
CA VAL A 290 -7.21 31.28 26.79
C VAL A 290 -7.91 31.63 25.48
N ILE A 291 -8.46 30.65 24.75
CA ILE A 291 -9.08 30.88 23.43
C ILE A 291 -10.32 31.77 23.52
N LEU A 292 -11.14 31.59 24.56
CA LEU A 292 -12.38 32.33 24.76
C LEU A 292 -12.22 33.53 25.69
N ASN A 293 -10.99 33.80 26.16
CA ASN A 293 -10.70 34.86 27.13
C ASN A 293 -11.69 34.87 28.32
N ARG A 294 -12.00 33.69 28.89
CA ARG A 294 -13.05 33.54 29.92
C ARG A 294 -12.66 34.18 31.25
N ARG A 295 -11.36 34.38 31.46
CA ARG A 295 -10.76 34.73 32.74
C ARG A 295 -9.39 35.37 32.56
N LYS A 296 -9.06 36.31 33.44
CA LYS A 296 -7.83 37.12 33.38
C LYS A 296 -6.54 36.34 33.63
N ASP A 297 -6.61 35.26 34.40
CA ASP A 297 -5.49 34.38 34.75
C ASP A 297 -5.35 33.17 33.78
N GLY A 298 -6.06 33.16 32.64
CA GLY A 298 -6.08 32.04 31.70
C GLY A 298 -4.69 31.68 31.15
N THR A 299 -3.90 32.68 30.77
CA THR A 299 -2.54 32.51 30.26
C THR A 299 -1.61 31.87 31.30
N GLU A 300 -1.62 32.37 32.54
CA GLU A 300 -0.82 31.86 33.65
C GLU A 300 -1.16 30.39 33.96
N ARG A 301 -2.46 30.09 34.02
CA ARG A 301 -3.01 28.75 34.26
C ARG A 301 -2.63 27.73 33.19
N LEU A 302 -2.55 28.14 31.92
CA LEU A 302 -2.12 27.25 30.84
C LEU A 302 -0.61 26.99 30.92
N LEU A 303 0.19 28.02 31.25
CA LEU A 303 1.64 27.89 31.41
C LEU A 303 2.02 26.94 32.55
N GLU A 304 1.31 26.97 33.68
CA GLU A 304 1.51 26.06 34.82
C GLU A 304 1.48 24.58 34.41
N ILE A 305 0.55 24.23 33.52
CA ILE A 305 0.35 22.85 33.11
C ILE A 305 1.16 22.48 31.87
N ALA A 306 1.51 23.46 31.03
CA ALA A 306 2.21 23.25 29.77
C ALA A 306 3.55 22.51 29.95
N GLU A 307 4.27 22.76 31.05
CA GLU A 307 5.53 22.05 31.36
C GLU A 307 5.35 20.54 31.58
N ARG A 308 4.17 20.10 32.07
CA ARG A 308 3.86 18.65 32.23
C ARG A 308 3.81 17.92 30.90
N TYR A 309 3.55 18.65 29.81
CA TYR A 309 3.42 18.12 28.45
C TYR A 309 4.68 18.32 27.59
N LYS A 310 5.76 18.89 28.15
CA LYS A 310 7.07 18.94 27.47
C LYS A 310 7.76 17.57 27.53
N GLY A 311 7.56 16.78 26.48
CA GLY A 311 8.44 15.70 26.02
C GLY A 311 9.03 14.76 27.09
N LYS A 312 8.29 13.71 27.47
CA LYS A 312 8.90 12.48 28.01
C LYS A 312 9.07 11.45 26.90
N LYS A 313 10.32 11.26 26.44
CA LYS A 313 10.73 10.10 25.64
C LYS A 313 10.89 8.88 26.56
N GLY A 314 10.12 7.84 26.28
CA GLY A 314 10.44 6.46 26.64
C GLY A 314 10.41 6.12 28.13
N GLU A 315 9.22 5.82 28.67
CA GLU A 315 9.11 4.91 29.81
C GLU A 315 8.30 3.68 29.39
N LYS A 316 8.82 2.50 29.75
CA LYS A 316 8.12 1.22 29.63
C LYS A 316 6.79 1.32 30.37
N ARG A 317 5.67 1.11 29.67
CA ARG A 317 4.38 0.84 30.29
C ARG A 317 4.55 -0.36 31.23
N VAL A 318 4.50 -0.10 32.53
CA VAL A 318 4.03 -1.11 33.49
C VAL A 318 2.59 -1.42 33.09
N GLU A 319 2.20 -2.69 33.00
CA GLU A 319 0.82 -3.07 32.67
C GLU A 319 -0.15 -2.37 33.62
N ASP A 320 -0.91 -1.42 33.07
CA ASP A 320 -1.98 -0.76 33.78
C ASP A 320 -3.14 -1.76 33.90
N LEU A 321 -3.25 -2.43 35.04
CA LEU A 321 -4.31 -3.39 35.33
C LEU A 321 -5.63 -2.71 35.73
N ALA A 322 -5.76 -1.38 35.66
CA ALA A 322 -7.00 -0.68 36.02
C ALA A 322 -8.23 -1.14 35.22
N TRP A 323 -8.05 -1.67 34.00
CA TRP A 323 -9.15 -2.25 33.23
C TRP A 323 -9.76 -3.50 33.88
N ARG A 324 -9.02 -4.21 34.76
CA ARG A 324 -9.52 -5.40 35.48
C ARG A 324 -10.61 -5.07 36.51
N GLU A 325 -10.71 -3.81 36.94
CA GLU A 325 -11.74 -3.37 37.89
C GLU A 325 -13.09 -3.10 37.21
N LYS A 326 -13.15 -3.14 35.86
CA LYS A 326 -14.37 -2.93 35.08
C LYS A 326 -15.29 -4.17 35.09
N SER A 327 -16.50 -3.99 34.56
CA SER A 327 -17.47 -5.08 34.37
C SER A 327 -16.92 -6.16 33.43
N VAL A 328 -17.35 -7.41 33.57
CA VAL A 328 -16.88 -8.52 32.71
C VAL A 328 -17.10 -8.23 31.21
N ARG A 329 -18.20 -7.56 30.86
CA ARG A 329 -18.49 -7.11 29.48
C ARG A 329 -17.43 -6.12 28.98
N ASP A 330 -17.11 -5.10 29.78
CA ASP A 330 -16.08 -4.11 29.42
C ASP A 330 -14.67 -4.71 29.40
N ARG A 331 -14.40 -5.71 30.27
CA ARG A 331 -13.13 -6.45 30.28
C ARG A 331 -12.96 -7.27 29.01
N LEU A 332 -13.98 -8.01 28.59
CA LEU A 332 -13.97 -8.77 27.33
C LEU A 332 -13.80 -7.85 26.11
N ALA A 333 -14.54 -6.73 26.05
CA ALA A 333 -14.39 -5.75 24.99
C ALA A 333 -12.98 -5.14 24.96
N HIS A 334 -12.44 -4.77 26.13
CA HIS A 334 -11.07 -4.26 26.24
C HIS A 334 -10.03 -5.31 25.81
N ALA A 335 -10.18 -6.56 26.24
CA ALA A 335 -9.29 -7.65 25.88
C ALA A 335 -9.29 -7.92 24.38
N LEU A 336 -10.46 -7.87 23.73
CA LEU A 336 -10.59 -8.00 22.28
C LEU A 336 -9.91 -6.84 21.54
N VAL A 337 -10.21 -5.59 21.89
CA VAL A 337 -9.62 -4.41 21.23
C VAL A 337 -8.10 -4.35 21.39
N ASN A 338 -7.57 -4.79 22.54
CA ASN A 338 -6.13 -4.76 22.80
C ASN A 338 -5.40 -6.09 22.49
N GLY A 339 -6.13 -7.13 22.04
CA GLY A 339 -5.54 -8.43 21.71
C GLY A 339 -4.95 -9.22 22.90
N ILE A 340 -5.50 -9.01 24.11
CA ILE A 340 -5.05 -9.61 25.37
C ILE A 340 -5.72 -10.98 25.57
N ASP A 341 -4.96 -12.06 25.56
CA ASP A 341 -5.49 -13.43 25.72
C ASP A 341 -5.34 -14.00 27.13
N ALA A 342 -4.50 -13.41 27.98
CA ALA A 342 -4.16 -13.96 29.30
C ALA A 342 -5.34 -14.22 30.24
N TYR A 343 -6.41 -13.41 30.15
CA TYR A 343 -7.58 -13.49 31.04
C TYR A 343 -8.87 -13.92 30.33
N VAL A 344 -8.80 -14.24 29.03
CA VAL A 344 -10.00 -14.38 28.20
C VAL A 344 -10.90 -15.54 28.64
N GLU A 345 -10.33 -16.68 29.03
CA GLU A 345 -11.12 -17.83 29.48
C GLU A 345 -11.87 -17.53 30.78
N ALA A 346 -11.19 -16.90 31.75
CA ALA A 346 -11.77 -16.54 33.04
C ALA A 346 -12.88 -15.50 32.89
N ASP A 347 -12.67 -14.47 32.07
CA ASP A 347 -13.71 -13.46 31.81
C ASP A 347 -14.88 -14.04 30.99
N THR A 348 -14.60 -14.95 30.06
CA THR A 348 -15.64 -15.62 29.27
C THR A 348 -16.51 -16.51 30.15
N GLU A 349 -15.92 -17.24 31.10
CA GLU A 349 -16.67 -18.04 32.07
C GLU A 349 -17.52 -17.18 33.00
N GLU A 350 -16.98 -16.07 33.51
CA GLU A 350 -17.74 -15.14 34.32
C GLU A 350 -18.93 -14.54 33.53
N ALA A 351 -18.71 -14.17 32.27
CA ALA A 351 -19.79 -13.69 31.39
C ALA A 351 -20.83 -14.79 31.10
N ARG A 352 -20.39 -16.03 30.88
CA ARG A 352 -21.28 -17.19 30.66
C ARG A 352 -22.15 -17.46 31.87
N ALA A 353 -21.60 -17.38 33.07
CA ALA A 353 -22.35 -17.57 34.31
C ALA A 353 -23.41 -16.47 34.54
N GLN A 354 -23.21 -15.28 33.99
CA GLN A 354 -24.14 -14.15 34.06
C GLN A 354 -25.17 -14.13 32.91
N ALA A 355 -24.89 -14.84 31.81
CA ALA A 355 -25.74 -14.93 30.64
C ALA A 355 -26.86 -15.97 30.79
N ALA A 356 -27.99 -15.74 30.11
CA ALA A 356 -29.08 -16.72 30.10
C ALA A 356 -28.75 -17.94 29.23
N ARG A 357 -28.01 -17.70 28.15
CA ARG A 357 -27.54 -18.71 27.19
C ARG A 357 -26.05 -18.49 26.90
N PRO A 358 -25.22 -19.55 26.80
CA PRO A 358 -23.85 -19.45 26.30
C PRO A 358 -23.71 -18.63 25.01
N LEU A 359 -24.66 -18.73 24.08
CA LEU A 359 -24.70 -17.92 22.85
C LEU A 359 -24.79 -16.41 23.10
N ASP A 360 -25.42 -15.97 24.19
CA ASP A 360 -25.57 -14.53 24.49
C ASP A 360 -24.21 -13.86 24.82
N VAL A 361 -23.21 -14.64 25.24
CA VAL A 361 -21.83 -14.13 25.44
C VAL A 361 -21.17 -13.82 24.10
N ILE A 362 -21.43 -14.64 23.08
CA ILE A 362 -20.95 -14.40 21.72
C ILE A 362 -21.69 -13.19 21.13
N GLU A 363 -23.02 -13.25 21.07
CA GLU A 363 -23.86 -12.21 20.45
C GLU A 363 -23.84 -10.87 21.21
N GLY A 364 -23.41 -10.85 22.48
CA GLY A 364 -23.27 -9.65 23.31
C GLY A 364 -21.82 -9.18 23.42
N PRO A 365 -21.14 -9.38 24.58
CA PRO A 365 -19.86 -8.75 24.91
C PRO A 365 -18.76 -9.02 23.88
N LEU A 366 -18.70 -10.22 23.29
CA LEU A 366 -17.68 -10.56 22.31
C LEU A 366 -17.92 -9.85 20.97
N MET A 367 -19.15 -9.90 20.44
CA MET A 367 -19.50 -9.20 19.21
C MET A 367 -19.43 -7.68 19.36
N ASP A 368 -19.78 -7.11 20.51
CA ASP A 368 -19.60 -5.69 20.79
C ASP A 368 -18.11 -5.29 20.67
N GLY A 369 -17.21 -6.07 21.26
CA GLY A 369 -15.77 -5.85 21.14
C GLY A 369 -15.27 -5.95 19.70
N MET A 370 -15.78 -6.92 18.95
CA MET A 370 -15.43 -7.10 17.54
C MET A 370 -15.99 -6.01 16.62
N ASN A 371 -17.17 -5.47 16.92
CA ASN A 371 -17.72 -4.31 16.20
C ASN A 371 -16.81 -3.09 16.38
N VAL A 372 -16.32 -2.83 17.61
CA VAL A 372 -15.34 -1.75 17.86
C VAL A 372 -14.04 -1.98 17.08
N VAL A 373 -13.54 -3.22 17.04
CA VAL A 373 -12.36 -3.57 16.21
C VAL A 373 -12.63 -3.28 14.72
N GLY A 374 -13.80 -3.67 14.21
CA GLY A 374 -14.23 -3.40 12.83
C GLY A 374 -14.32 -1.91 12.52
N ASP A 375 -14.93 -1.12 13.40
CA ASP A 375 -15.06 0.33 13.26
C ASP A 375 -13.69 1.02 13.27
N LEU A 376 -12.79 0.63 14.19
CA LEU A 376 -11.45 1.18 14.26
C LEU A 376 -10.60 0.81 13.04
N PHE A 377 -10.73 -0.42 12.53
CA PHE A 377 -10.05 -0.86 11.32
C PHE A 377 -10.58 -0.12 10.09
N GLY A 378 -11.91 0.00 9.96
CA GLY A 378 -12.56 0.76 8.88
C GLY A 378 -12.22 2.26 8.90
N ALA A 379 -11.99 2.83 10.09
CA ALA A 379 -11.56 4.21 10.27
C ALA A 379 -10.03 4.42 10.14
N GLY A 380 -9.25 3.37 9.85
CA GLY A 380 -7.78 3.44 9.74
C GLY A 380 -7.06 3.70 11.08
N LYS A 381 -7.75 3.50 12.22
CA LYS A 381 -7.21 3.68 13.58
C LYS A 381 -6.63 2.38 14.18
N MET A 382 -6.97 1.24 13.59
CA MET A 382 -6.42 -0.07 13.91
C MET A 382 -5.86 -0.70 12.63
N PHE A 383 -4.81 -1.51 12.76
CA PHE A 383 -4.14 -2.13 11.61
C PHE A 383 -4.23 -3.65 11.67
N LEU A 384 -3.99 -4.30 10.53
CA LEU A 384 -4.17 -5.74 10.39
C LEU A 384 -3.48 -6.59 11.48
N PRO A 385 -2.23 -6.31 11.92
CA PRO A 385 -1.61 -7.08 13.01
C PRO A 385 -2.45 -7.10 14.30
N GLN A 386 -3.09 -5.98 14.62
CA GLN A 386 -3.95 -5.87 15.81
C GLN A 386 -5.26 -6.61 15.60
N VAL A 387 -5.89 -6.51 14.43
CA VAL A 387 -7.12 -7.23 14.09
C VAL A 387 -6.92 -8.74 14.22
N VAL A 388 -5.79 -9.27 13.75
CA VAL A 388 -5.48 -10.70 13.89
C VAL A 388 -5.24 -11.09 15.37
N LYS A 389 -4.60 -10.22 16.18
CA LYS A 389 -4.49 -10.44 17.64
C LYS A 389 -5.86 -10.43 18.33
N SER A 390 -6.79 -9.55 17.93
CA SER A 390 -8.17 -9.52 18.42
C SER A 390 -8.93 -10.79 18.06
N ALA A 391 -8.77 -11.28 16.83
CA ALA A 391 -9.38 -12.51 16.36
C ALA A 391 -8.95 -13.73 17.17
N ARG A 392 -7.67 -13.81 17.56
CA ARG A 392 -7.15 -14.85 18.47
C ARG A 392 -7.88 -14.85 19.81
N VAL A 393 -8.07 -13.67 20.42
CA VAL A 393 -8.82 -13.55 21.69
C VAL A 393 -10.26 -14.02 21.50
N MET A 394 -10.92 -13.60 20.40
CA MET A 394 -12.27 -14.04 20.04
C MET A 394 -12.38 -15.56 19.89
N LYS A 395 -11.49 -16.19 19.11
CA LYS A 395 -11.50 -17.64 18.90
C LYS A 395 -11.27 -18.42 20.19
N LYS A 396 -10.36 -17.98 21.07
CA LYS A 396 -10.15 -18.62 22.37
C LYS A 396 -11.41 -18.53 23.25
N ALA A 397 -12.09 -17.40 23.28
CA ALA A 397 -13.34 -17.24 24.00
C ALA A 397 -14.45 -18.17 23.45
N VAL A 398 -14.62 -18.22 22.13
CA VAL A 398 -15.61 -19.10 21.49
C VAL A 398 -15.27 -20.58 21.71
N ALA A 399 -13.99 -20.96 21.60
CA ALA A 399 -13.54 -22.32 21.86
C ALA A 399 -13.86 -22.78 23.29
N TYR A 400 -13.74 -21.87 24.27
CA TYR A 400 -14.16 -22.12 25.65
C TYR A 400 -15.67 -22.33 25.77
N LEU A 401 -16.49 -21.59 25.02
CA LEU A 401 -17.95 -21.68 25.08
C LEU A 401 -18.53 -22.88 24.32
N LEU A 402 -17.81 -23.45 23.34
CA LEU A 402 -18.30 -24.52 22.47
C LEU A 402 -18.96 -25.70 23.22
N PRO A 403 -18.35 -26.29 24.28
CA PRO A 403 -18.97 -27.41 25.00
C PRO A 403 -20.33 -27.04 25.60
N PHE A 404 -20.47 -25.82 26.12
CA PHE A 404 -21.71 -25.33 26.72
C PHE A 404 -22.78 -25.02 25.66
N ILE A 405 -22.35 -24.51 24.49
CA ILE A 405 -23.24 -24.25 23.35
C ILE A 405 -23.77 -25.56 22.77
N GLU A 406 -22.93 -26.60 22.67
CA GLU A 406 -23.36 -27.93 22.20
C GLU A 406 -24.37 -28.58 23.15
N GLU A 407 -24.13 -28.49 24.46
CA GLU A 407 -25.07 -28.98 25.48
C GLU A 407 -26.41 -28.22 25.43
N GLU A 408 -26.36 -26.90 25.24
CA GLU A 408 -27.56 -26.10 25.07
C GLU A 408 -28.30 -26.41 23.76
N LYS A 409 -27.59 -26.54 22.64
CA LYS A 409 -28.15 -26.91 21.33
C LYS A 409 -28.91 -28.24 21.39
N LEU A 410 -28.36 -29.22 22.11
CA LEU A 410 -29.04 -30.50 22.36
C LEU A 410 -30.32 -30.34 23.19
N ARG A 411 -30.41 -29.30 24.03
CA ARG A 411 -31.55 -29.04 24.92
C ARG A 411 -32.63 -28.17 24.28
N THR A 412 -32.26 -27.17 23.46
CA THR A 412 -33.18 -26.12 22.97
C THR A 412 -33.38 -26.13 21.45
N GLY A 413 -32.48 -26.75 20.69
CA GLY A 413 -32.50 -26.78 19.22
C GLY A 413 -32.14 -25.45 18.54
N ASP A 414 -31.67 -24.44 19.28
CA ASP A 414 -31.33 -23.11 18.75
C ASP A 414 -29.86 -23.04 18.32
N VAL A 415 -29.57 -22.65 17.08
CA VAL A 415 -28.25 -22.83 16.47
C VAL A 415 -27.39 -21.54 16.43
N GLY A 416 -27.96 -20.39 16.79
CA GLY A 416 -27.36 -19.06 16.56
C GLY A 416 -27.38 -18.66 15.07
N LYS A 417 -27.32 -17.36 14.77
CA LYS A 417 -27.30 -16.84 13.38
C LYS A 417 -25.99 -16.08 13.10
N SER A 418 -25.20 -16.60 12.15
CA SER A 418 -24.10 -15.85 11.55
C SER A 418 -24.61 -14.81 10.54
N ASN A 419 -23.76 -13.86 10.15
CA ASN A 419 -24.04 -12.89 9.09
C ASN A 419 -24.05 -13.51 7.69
N GLY A 420 -23.67 -14.78 7.58
CA GLY A 420 -23.61 -15.59 6.36
C GLY A 420 -22.46 -16.59 6.43
N LYS A 421 -22.48 -17.59 5.56
CA LYS A 421 -21.43 -18.61 5.44
C LYS A 421 -20.65 -18.45 4.14
N ILE A 422 -19.33 -18.49 4.21
CA ILE A 422 -18.42 -18.26 3.09
C ILE A 422 -17.48 -19.47 2.93
N ILE A 423 -17.46 -20.08 1.74
CA ILE A 423 -16.40 -21.03 1.37
C ILE A 423 -15.20 -20.25 0.88
N MET A 424 -14.02 -20.46 1.47
CA MET A 424 -12.76 -19.88 1.02
C MET A 424 -11.83 -20.99 0.51
N ALA A 425 -11.23 -20.80 -0.67
CA ALA A 425 -10.28 -21.78 -1.22
C ALA A 425 -9.16 -21.09 -2.02
N THR A 426 -7.93 -21.58 -1.89
CA THR A 426 -6.89 -21.33 -2.88
C THR A 426 -7.07 -22.32 -4.03
N VAL A 427 -7.18 -21.80 -5.25
CA VAL A 427 -7.57 -22.59 -6.42
C VAL A 427 -6.59 -23.71 -6.74
N LYS A 428 -7.06 -24.68 -7.54
CA LYS A 428 -6.31 -25.85 -7.96
C LYS A 428 -4.92 -25.46 -8.50
N GLY A 429 -3.89 -26.21 -8.05
CA GLY A 429 -2.50 -26.04 -8.47
C GLY A 429 -1.76 -24.85 -7.82
N ASP A 430 -2.44 -24.01 -7.04
CA ASP A 430 -1.82 -22.95 -6.25
C ASP A 430 -1.76 -23.31 -4.76
N VAL A 431 -0.72 -22.84 -4.09
CA VAL A 431 -0.30 -23.28 -2.74
C VAL A 431 -0.20 -22.15 -1.73
N HIS A 432 -0.27 -20.89 -2.18
CA HIS A 432 -0.09 -19.75 -1.28
C HIS A 432 -1.42 -19.35 -0.65
N ASP A 433 -1.41 -19.18 0.67
CA ASP A 433 -2.62 -18.94 1.45
C ASP A 433 -2.52 -17.82 2.49
N ILE A 434 -1.39 -17.11 2.61
CA ILE A 434 -1.22 -16.03 3.61
C ILE A 434 -2.35 -14.99 3.50
N GLY A 435 -2.56 -14.45 2.29
CA GLY A 435 -3.65 -13.47 2.05
C GLY A 435 -5.05 -14.06 2.26
N LYS A 436 -5.27 -15.33 1.90
CA LYS A 436 -6.55 -16.03 2.14
C LYS A 436 -6.82 -16.18 3.65
N ASN A 437 -5.82 -16.59 4.43
CA ASN A 437 -5.97 -16.75 5.87
C ASN A 437 -6.26 -15.40 6.53
N ILE A 438 -5.60 -14.33 6.10
CA ILE A 438 -5.89 -12.95 6.53
C ILE A 438 -7.36 -12.59 6.25
N VAL A 439 -7.84 -12.77 5.01
CA VAL A 439 -9.24 -12.50 4.65
C VAL A 439 -10.21 -13.34 5.49
N GLY A 440 -9.92 -14.63 5.67
CA GLY A 440 -10.75 -15.53 6.47
C GLY A 440 -10.85 -15.08 7.94
N VAL A 441 -9.74 -14.66 8.54
CA VAL A 441 -9.71 -14.10 9.89
C VAL A 441 -10.53 -12.81 9.98
N VAL A 442 -10.34 -11.88 9.04
CA VAL A 442 -11.07 -10.60 9.01
C VAL A 442 -12.58 -10.78 8.79
N LEU A 443 -13.00 -11.75 7.97
CA LEU A 443 -14.40 -12.11 7.78
C LEU A 443 -14.99 -12.76 9.05
N ALA A 444 -14.27 -13.68 9.69
CA ALA A 444 -14.68 -14.28 10.95
C ALA A 444 -14.85 -13.22 12.06
N CYS A 445 -13.98 -12.20 12.09
CA CYS A 445 -14.12 -11.05 12.97
C CYS A 445 -15.43 -10.28 12.81
N ASN A 446 -16.09 -10.40 11.65
CA ASN A 446 -17.34 -9.74 11.31
C ASN A 446 -18.54 -10.70 11.34
N ASN A 447 -18.45 -11.76 12.14
CA ASN A 447 -19.49 -12.78 12.36
C ASN A 447 -19.90 -13.56 11.09
N PHE A 448 -19.00 -13.70 10.12
CA PHE A 448 -19.18 -14.66 9.03
C PHE A 448 -18.67 -16.04 9.44
N ASP A 449 -19.39 -17.08 9.06
CA ASP A 449 -18.93 -18.47 9.19
C ASP A 449 -18.03 -18.80 7.99
N VAL A 450 -16.72 -18.89 8.22
CA VAL A 450 -15.73 -19.08 7.15
C VAL A 450 -15.24 -20.52 7.15
N VAL A 451 -15.53 -21.25 6.06
CA VAL A 451 -15.02 -22.60 5.83
C VAL A 451 -13.85 -22.53 4.86
N ASP A 452 -12.64 -22.59 5.40
CA ASP A 452 -11.40 -22.63 4.62
C ASP A 452 -11.11 -24.07 4.15
N LEU A 453 -11.12 -24.28 2.84
CA LEU A 453 -10.84 -25.58 2.20
C LEU A 453 -9.34 -25.83 2.01
N GLY A 454 -8.48 -24.85 2.34
CA GLY A 454 -7.03 -24.94 2.19
C GLY A 454 -6.56 -24.56 0.79
N VAL A 455 -5.55 -25.28 0.30
CA VAL A 455 -4.84 -24.99 -0.95
C VAL A 455 -4.91 -26.13 -1.94
N MET A 456 -4.62 -25.83 -3.21
CA MET A 456 -4.74 -26.76 -4.34
C MET A 456 -6.14 -27.41 -4.44
N VAL A 457 -7.19 -26.66 -4.10
CA VAL A 457 -8.54 -27.23 -3.98
C VAL A 457 -9.17 -27.41 -5.38
N PRO A 458 -9.56 -28.63 -5.78
CA PRO A 458 -10.23 -28.84 -7.06
C PRO A 458 -11.58 -28.11 -7.14
N THR A 459 -11.93 -27.58 -8.32
CA THR A 459 -13.21 -26.91 -8.57
C THR A 459 -14.41 -27.70 -8.06
N GLN A 460 -14.46 -29.01 -8.37
CA GLN A 460 -15.58 -29.85 -7.93
C GLN A 460 -15.69 -29.92 -6.41
N THR A 461 -14.58 -30.00 -5.68
CA THR A 461 -14.57 -29.98 -4.22
C THR A 461 -15.10 -28.65 -3.67
N ILE A 462 -14.71 -27.52 -4.26
CA ILE A 462 -15.22 -26.19 -3.86
C ILE A 462 -16.75 -26.16 -3.99
N LEU A 463 -17.28 -26.60 -5.13
CA LEU A 463 -18.71 -26.55 -5.42
C LEU A 463 -19.52 -27.55 -4.58
N ASP A 464 -19.00 -28.77 -4.39
CA ASP A 464 -19.64 -29.77 -3.56
C ASP A 464 -19.72 -29.32 -2.10
N ARG A 465 -18.64 -28.71 -1.59
CA ARG A 465 -18.61 -28.15 -0.24
C ARG A 465 -19.53 -26.95 -0.10
N ALA A 466 -19.58 -26.05 -1.08
CA ALA A 466 -20.50 -24.91 -1.06
C ALA A 466 -21.96 -25.35 -0.95
N ARG A 467 -22.36 -26.44 -1.64
CA ARG A 467 -23.69 -27.03 -1.49
C ARG A 467 -23.89 -27.73 -0.15
N ALA A 468 -22.96 -28.59 0.24
CA ALA A 468 -23.06 -29.35 1.48
C ALA A 468 -23.17 -28.45 2.71
N GLU A 469 -22.46 -27.32 2.69
CA GLU A 469 -22.44 -26.34 3.76
C GLU A 469 -23.58 -25.32 3.69
N ASN A 470 -24.36 -25.29 2.60
CA ASN A 470 -25.31 -24.23 2.28
C ASN A 470 -24.68 -22.83 2.36
N ALA A 471 -23.54 -22.64 1.68
CA ALA A 471 -22.81 -21.39 1.71
C ALA A 471 -23.56 -20.27 0.98
N ASP A 472 -23.38 -19.03 1.45
CA ASP A 472 -23.93 -17.83 0.84
C ASP A 472 -22.99 -17.20 -0.19
N ILE A 473 -21.67 -17.38 -0.04
CA ILE A 473 -20.63 -16.83 -0.92
C ILE A 473 -19.51 -17.86 -1.13
N ILE A 474 -18.90 -17.88 -2.33
CA ILE A 474 -17.64 -18.56 -2.60
C ILE A 474 -16.54 -17.51 -2.82
N GLY A 475 -15.43 -17.61 -2.11
CA GLY A 475 -14.23 -16.80 -2.28
C GLY A 475 -13.04 -17.62 -2.79
N LEU A 476 -12.42 -17.14 -3.87
CA LEU A 476 -11.25 -17.77 -4.50
C LEU A 476 -9.99 -16.93 -4.32
N SER A 477 -8.88 -17.61 -4.03
CA SER A 477 -7.54 -17.01 -3.92
C SER A 477 -6.56 -17.59 -4.93
N GLY A 478 -5.67 -16.76 -5.46
CA GLY A 478 -4.58 -17.17 -6.35
C GLY A 478 -3.40 -16.18 -6.33
N LEU A 479 -2.17 -16.72 -6.36
CA LEU A 479 -0.91 -15.98 -6.40
C LEU A 479 -0.26 -16.00 -7.79
N ILE A 480 -0.35 -17.09 -8.55
CA ILE A 480 0.34 -17.24 -9.83
C ILE A 480 -0.59 -17.04 -11.02
N THR A 481 -0.04 -16.76 -12.22
CA THR A 481 -0.86 -16.47 -13.40
C THR A 481 -1.73 -17.65 -13.87
N PRO A 482 -1.32 -18.93 -13.75
CA PRO A 482 -2.22 -20.06 -14.02
C PRO A 482 -3.49 -20.08 -13.16
N SER A 483 -3.45 -19.51 -11.96
CA SER A 483 -4.58 -19.47 -11.03
C SER A 483 -5.76 -18.66 -11.58
N LEU A 484 -5.50 -17.69 -12.46
CA LEU A 484 -6.55 -16.90 -13.11
C LEU A 484 -7.45 -17.74 -14.03
N GLU A 485 -6.85 -18.71 -14.74
CA GLU A 485 -7.63 -19.62 -15.58
C GLU A 485 -8.48 -20.57 -14.75
N GLU A 486 -7.95 -21.05 -13.62
CA GLU A 486 -8.71 -21.89 -12.70
C GLU A 486 -9.90 -21.12 -12.11
N MET A 487 -9.75 -19.83 -11.80
CA MET A 487 -10.87 -18.97 -11.39
C MET A 487 -11.93 -18.81 -12.50
N THR A 488 -11.52 -18.62 -13.76
CA THR A 488 -12.43 -18.64 -14.91
C THR A 488 -13.12 -20.00 -15.05
N HIS A 489 -12.41 -21.11 -14.83
CA HIS A 489 -12.98 -22.45 -14.88
C HIS A 489 -14.03 -22.65 -13.78
N VAL A 490 -13.76 -22.21 -12.55
CA VAL A 490 -14.75 -22.24 -11.45
C VAL A 490 -16.00 -21.44 -11.82
N ALA A 491 -15.86 -20.22 -12.36
CA ALA A 491 -17.00 -19.41 -12.78
C ALA A 491 -17.87 -20.11 -13.85
N ARG A 492 -17.23 -20.71 -14.87
CA ARG A 492 -17.93 -21.50 -15.91
C ARG A 492 -18.66 -22.71 -15.31
N GLU A 493 -18.03 -23.36 -14.34
CA GLU A 493 -18.59 -24.55 -13.71
C GLU A 493 -19.75 -24.20 -12.76
N MET A 494 -19.65 -23.09 -12.03
CA MET A 494 -20.76 -22.50 -11.27
C MET A 494 -21.95 -22.20 -12.16
N GLN A 495 -21.73 -21.60 -13.34
CA GLN A 495 -22.78 -21.37 -14.33
C GLN A 495 -23.40 -22.68 -14.84
N ARG A 496 -22.55 -23.64 -15.25
CA ARG A 496 -22.98 -24.94 -15.79
C ARG A 496 -23.84 -25.72 -14.80
N GLN A 497 -23.52 -25.60 -13.51
CA GLN A 497 -24.19 -26.29 -12.42
C GLN A 497 -25.33 -25.48 -11.78
N GLY A 498 -25.65 -24.30 -12.30
CA GLY A 498 -26.80 -23.48 -11.87
C GLY A 498 -26.66 -22.86 -10.48
N PHE A 499 -25.44 -22.48 -10.08
CA PHE A 499 -25.25 -21.72 -8.84
C PHE A 499 -25.77 -20.28 -8.99
N GLU A 500 -26.34 -19.70 -7.93
CA GLU A 500 -26.84 -18.31 -7.91
C GLU A 500 -26.16 -17.42 -6.84
N MET A 501 -25.23 -18.01 -6.08
CA MET A 501 -24.50 -17.33 -5.01
C MET A 501 -23.35 -16.47 -5.56
N PRO A 502 -23.03 -15.33 -4.92
CA PRO A 502 -21.91 -14.50 -5.34
C PRO A 502 -20.54 -15.21 -5.31
N LEU A 503 -19.69 -14.81 -6.26
CA LEU A 503 -18.30 -15.25 -6.38
C LEU A 503 -17.36 -14.08 -6.07
N MET A 504 -16.56 -14.20 -5.02
CA MET A 504 -15.49 -13.24 -4.67
C MET A 504 -14.14 -13.71 -5.23
N ILE A 505 -13.43 -12.83 -5.91
CA ILE A 505 -12.13 -13.09 -6.53
C ILE A 505 -11.04 -12.24 -5.86
N GLY A 506 -9.95 -12.84 -5.39
CA GLY A 506 -8.82 -12.13 -4.80
C GLY A 506 -7.48 -12.86 -4.94
N GLY A 507 -6.40 -12.21 -4.50
CA GLY A 507 -5.02 -12.72 -4.58
C GLY A 507 -4.14 -11.93 -5.55
N ALA A 508 -2.82 -12.13 -5.49
CA ALA A 508 -1.82 -11.21 -6.06
C ALA A 508 -1.90 -11.04 -7.59
N THR A 509 -2.30 -12.08 -8.32
CA THR A 509 -2.45 -12.01 -9.79
C THR A 509 -3.81 -11.50 -10.24
N THR A 510 -4.78 -11.41 -9.33
CA THR A 510 -6.12 -10.94 -9.66
C THR A 510 -6.17 -9.42 -9.78
N SER A 511 -7.07 -8.92 -10.64
CA SER A 511 -7.30 -7.49 -10.78
C SER A 511 -8.75 -7.22 -11.17
N ARG A 512 -9.19 -5.99 -10.91
CA ARG A 512 -10.50 -5.46 -11.37
C ARG A 512 -10.69 -5.69 -12.87
N ALA A 513 -9.67 -5.35 -13.65
CA ALA A 513 -9.71 -5.42 -15.10
C ALA A 513 -9.79 -6.88 -15.58
N HIS A 514 -8.96 -7.77 -15.03
CA HIS A 514 -8.98 -9.17 -15.42
C HIS A 514 -10.34 -9.83 -15.08
N THR A 515 -10.86 -9.57 -13.87
CA THR A 515 -12.14 -10.13 -13.42
C THR A 515 -13.28 -9.68 -14.34
N ALA A 516 -13.39 -8.38 -14.63
CA ALA A 516 -14.42 -7.82 -15.50
C ALA A 516 -14.36 -8.33 -16.96
N LEU A 517 -13.17 -8.66 -17.46
CA LEU A 517 -12.94 -9.07 -18.84
C LEU A 517 -13.00 -10.58 -19.06
N LYS A 518 -12.54 -11.38 -18.08
CA LYS A 518 -12.22 -12.81 -18.29
C LYS A 518 -12.86 -13.77 -17.28
N ILE A 519 -13.46 -13.29 -16.19
CA ILE A 519 -14.13 -14.15 -15.19
C ILE A 519 -15.63 -13.86 -15.17
N ASP A 520 -16.02 -12.61 -14.88
CA ASP A 520 -17.41 -12.15 -14.77
C ASP A 520 -18.30 -12.54 -15.98
N PRO A 521 -17.84 -12.45 -17.25
CA PRO A 521 -18.66 -12.85 -18.40
C PRO A 521 -19.06 -14.33 -18.44
N HIS A 522 -18.44 -15.18 -17.62
CA HIS A 522 -18.71 -16.62 -17.58
C HIS A 522 -19.70 -17.04 -16.49
N TYR A 523 -20.15 -16.11 -15.65
CA TYR A 523 -21.07 -16.42 -14.55
C TYR A 523 -22.14 -15.33 -14.40
N SER A 524 -23.42 -15.71 -14.37
CA SER A 524 -24.54 -14.77 -14.37
C SER A 524 -24.86 -14.17 -13.00
N ALA A 525 -24.41 -14.80 -11.92
CA ALA A 525 -24.54 -14.22 -10.58
C ALA A 525 -23.34 -13.31 -10.27
N PRO A 526 -23.42 -12.46 -9.23
CA PRO A 526 -22.42 -11.42 -8.99
C PRO A 526 -21.00 -11.98 -8.86
N THR A 527 -20.08 -11.53 -9.70
CA THR A 527 -18.65 -11.84 -9.61
C THR A 527 -17.89 -10.58 -9.21
N ILE A 528 -17.32 -10.55 -8.01
CA ILE A 528 -16.74 -9.33 -7.42
C ILE A 528 -15.25 -9.53 -7.15
N TRP A 529 -14.41 -8.71 -7.78
CA TRP A 529 -13.01 -8.58 -7.41
C TRP A 529 -12.86 -7.79 -6.10
N VAL A 530 -12.10 -8.35 -5.17
CA VAL A 530 -11.80 -7.74 -3.87
C VAL A 530 -10.31 -7.53 -3.77
N LYS A 531 -9.91 -6.28 -3.56
CA LYS A 531 -8.50 -5.86 -3.57
C LYS A 531 -7.70 -6.42 -2.39
N ASP A 532 -8.26 -6.35 -1.19
CA ASP A 532 -7.58 -6.61 0.08
C ASP A 532 -8.59 -7.04 1.17
N ALA A 533 -8.09 -7.44 2.34
CA ALA A 533 -8.94 -7.96 3.40
C ALA A 533 -9.85 -6.89 4.02
N SER A 534 -9.40 -5.63 4.06
CA SER A 534 -10.19 -4.51 4.56
C SER A 534 -11.50 -4.32 3.79
N ARG A 535 -11.46 -4.52 2.47
CA ARG A 535 -12.65 -4.39 1.61
C ARG A 535 -13.52 -5.63 1.59
N ALA A 536 -12.98 -6.80 1.92
CA ALA A 536 -13.69 -8.07 1.86
C ALA A 536 -14.96 -8.07 2.72
N VAL A 537 -14.91 -7.45 3.90
CA VAL A 537 -16.03 -7.36 4.84
C VAL A 537 -17.20 -6.57 4.25
N GLY A 538 -16.93 -5.34 3.80
CA GLY A 538 -17.98 -4.46 3.24
C GLY A 538 -18.62 -5.06 1.98
N VAL A 539 -17.83 -5.76 1.17
CA VAL A 539 -18.32 -6.50 0.00
C VAL A 539 -19.23 -7.66 0.44
N ALA A 540 -18.78 -8.53 1.35
CA ALA A 540 -19.57 -9.67 1.83
C ALA A 540 -20.89 -9.23 2.48
N GLN A 541 -20.86 -8.19 3.33
CA GLN A 541 -22.05 -7.61 3.95
C GLN A 541 -23.03 -7.06 2.91
N SER A 542 -22.52 -6.35 1.90
CA SER A 542 -23.35 -5.81 0.82
C SER A 542 -23.99 -6.90 -0.02
N LEU A 543 -23.28 -8.01 -0.26
CA LEU A 543 -23.75 -9.14 -1.06
C LEU A 543 -24.85 -9.97 -0.38
N ILE A 544 -24.84 -10.05 0.96
CA ILE A 544 -25.84 -10.81 1.73
C ILE A 544 -27.02 -9.93 2.19
N SER A 545 -26.80 -8.61 2.33
CA SER A 545 -27.86 -7.67 2.73
C SER A 545 -29.00 -7.60 1.72
N ARG A 546 -30.24 -7.76 2.19
CA ARG A 546 -31.45 -7.67 1.33
C ARG A 546 -31.65 -6.28 0.73
N ASP A 547 -31.23 -5.24 1.44
CA ASP A 547 -31.46 -3.84 1.04
C ASP A 547 -30.32 -3.32 0.16
N MET A 548 -29.07 -3.71 0.46
CA MET A 548 -27.89 -3.19 -0.23
C MET A 548 -27.51 -3.98 -1.48
N ARG A 549 -27.82 -5.29 -1.53
CA ARG A 549 -27.36 -6.20 -2.60
C ARG A 549 -27.70 -5.69 -3.99
N SER A 550 -28.96 -5.33 -4.24
CA SER A 550 -29.40 -4.93 -5.58
C SER A 550 -28.67 -3.68 -6.09
N ALA A 551 -28.53 -2.66 -5.24
CA ALA A 551 -27.83 -1.43 -5.60
C ALA A 551 -26.32 -1.66 -5.77
N PHE A 552 -25.71 -2.46 -4.90
CA PHE A 552 -24.28 -2.79 -4.96
C PHE A 552 -23.92 -3.58 -6.22
N VAL A 553 -24.70 -4.62 -6.55
CA VAL A 553 -24.50 -5.43 -7.76
C VAL A 553 -24.66 -4.56 -9.01
N ALA A 554 -25.70 -3.72 -9.08
CA ALA A 554 -25.89 -2.83 -10.22
C ALA A 554 -24.73 -1.84 -10.41
N ALA A 555 -24.14 -1.33 -9.31
CA ALA A 555 -22.97 -0.47 -9.37
C ALA A 555 -21.72 -1.21 -9.88
N ASN A 556 -21.50 -2.46 -9.44
CA ASN A 556 -20.41 -3.30 -9.93
C ASN A 556 -20.58 -3.66 -11.41
N ASP A 557 -21.79 -4.00 -11.85
CA ASP A 557 -22.09 -4.34 -13.24
C ASP A 557 -21.85 -3.16 -14.18
N ALA A 558 -22.26 -1.95 -13.75
CA ALA A 558 -22.01 -0.71 -14.49
C ALA A 558 -20.51 -0.41 -14.61
N ASP A 559 -19.77 -0.60 -13.52
CA ASP A 559 -18.33 -0.44 -13.49
C ASP A 559 -17.61 -1.43 -14.43
N TYR A 560 -17.98 -2.71 -14.38
CA TYR A 560 -17.38 -3.73 -15.24
C TYR A 560 -17.77 -3.52 -16.70
N ALA A 561 -18.98 -3.03 -16.98
CA ALA A 561 -19.38 -2.60 -18.30
C ALA A 561 -18.51 -1.44 -18.81
N GLU A 562 -18.22 -0.43 -17.98
CA GLU A 562 -17.32 0.67 -18.35
C GLU A 562 -15.91 0.16 -18.68
N ILE A 563 -15.37 -0.76 -17.87
CA ILE A 563 -14.05 -1.37 -18.12
C ILE A 563 -14.05 -2.11 -19.45
N ARG A 564 -15.09 -2.92 -19.73
CA ARG A 564 -15.23 -3.64 -21.00
C ARG A 564 -15.33 -2.68 -22.18
N GLU A 565 -16.13 -1.63 -22.08
CA GLU A 565 -16.26 -0.63 -23.14
C GLU A 565 -14.97 0.17 -23.34
N ARG A 566 -14.28 0.58 -22.26
CA ARG A 566 -12.95 1.23 -22.34
C ARG A 566 -11.91 0.31 -22.96
N HIS A 567 -11.98 -1.00 -22.70
CA HIS A 567 -11.10 -1.99 -23.31
C HIS A 567 -11.40 -2.17 -24.81
N LYS A 568 -12.68 -2.24 -25.21
CA LYS A 568 -13.10 -2.28 -26.62
C LYS A 568 -12.73 -1.00 -27.38
N ASN A 569 -12.85 0.15 -26.73
CA ASN A 569 -12.60 1.48 -27.30
C ASN A 569 -11.13 1.93 -27.15
N ARG A 570 -10.28 1.10 -26.56
CA ARG A 570 -8.83 1.30 -26.61
C ARG A 570 -8.45 1.11 -28.07
N GLY A 571 -8.29 2.23 -28.79
CA GLY A 571 -7.79 2.22 -30.17
C GLY A 571 -6.51 1.39 -30.28
N ASP A 572 -6.21 0.90 -31.49
CA ASP A 572 -5.17 -0.09 -31.79
C ASP A 572 -4.07 -0.11 -30.72
N ALA A 573 -4.05 -1.20 -29.92
CA ALA A 573 -2.96 -1.49 -29.00
C ALA A 573 -1.63 -1.20 -29.71
N LYS A 574 -0.61 -0.69 -28.97
CA LYS A 574 0.71 -0.36 -29.56
C LYS A 574 1.09 -1.46 -30.55
N ARG A 575 1.14 -1.09 -31.84
CA ARG A 575 1.22 -2.04 -32.94
C ARG A 575 2.35 -3.02 -32.67
N LEU A 576 2.02 -4.31 -32.53
CA LEU A 576 3.07 -5.32 -32.40
C LEU A 576 3.83 -5.43 -33.72
N VAL A 577 5.14 -5.58 -33.62
CA VAL A 577 6.00 -5.90 -34.75
C VAL A 577 6.01 -7.41 -35.02
N THR A 578 6.32 -7.81 -36.25
CA THR A 578 6.51 -9.23 -36.57
C THR A 578 7.64 -9.81 -35.72
N LEU A 579 7.59 -11.11 -35.43
CA LEU A 579 8.65 -11.77 -34.64
C LEU A 579 10.02 -11.60 -35.30
N ALA A 580 10.07 -11.64 -36.64
CA ALA A 580 11.29 -11.40 -37.41
C ALA A 580 11.84 -9.97 -37.21
N LYS A 581 10.99 -8.94 -37.18
CA LYS A 581 11.42 -7.56 -36.92
C LYS A 581 11.97 -7.43 -35.50
N ALA A 582 11.27 -7.96 -34.50
CA ALA A 582 11.74 -7.95 -33.11
C ALA A 582 13.10 -8.65 -32.95
N ARG A 583 13.28 -9.83 -33.57
CA ARG A 583 14.57 -10.55 -33.58
C ARG A 583 15.69 -9.77 -34.28
N GLY A 584 15.36 -8.98 -35.29
CA GLY A 584 16.29 -8.08 -35.97
C GLY A 584 16.77 -6.91 -35.12
N GLN A 585 16.00 -6.55 -34.08
CA GLN A 585 16.29 -5.47 -33.12
C GLN A 585 16.70 -6.03 -31.74
N LYS A 586 17.31 -7.22 -31.71
CA LYS A 586 17.82 -7.82 -30.48
C LYS A 586 18.94 -6.99 -29.84
N PHE A 587 19.17 -7.18 -28.54
CA PHE A 587 20.31 -6.57 -27.86
C PHE A 587 21.63 -7.12 -28.42
N ASP A 588 22.60 -6.23 -28.68
CA ASP A 588 23.85 -6.59 -29.37
C ASP A 588 24.86 -7.35 -28.49
N GLY A 589 24.76 -7.20 -27.16
CA GLY A 589 25.67 -7.78 -26.17
C GLY A 589 27.15 -7.37 -26.26
N GLY A 590 27.55 -6.55 -27.23
CA GLY A 590 28.95 -6.16 -27.41
C GLY A 590 29.96 -7.32 -27.52
N TRP A 591 29.56 -8.47 -28.08
CA TRP A 591 30.33 -9.73 -28.04
C TRP A 591 31.74 -9.67 -28.67
N ASP A 592 31.98 -8.72 -29.57
CA ASP A 592 33.30 -8.47 -30.17
C ASP A 592 34.32 -7.96 -29.15
N HIS A 593 33.84 -7.28 -28.10
CA HIS A 593 34.66 -6.63 -27.08
C HIS A 593 34.41 -7.17 -25.67
N TYR A 594 33.44 -8.06 -25.51
CA TYR A 594 33.12 -8.71 -24.25
C TYR A 594 33.57 -10.18 -24.27
N THR A 595 34.21 -10.62 -23.18
CA THR A 595 34.51 -12.04 -22.96
C THR A 595 33.75 -12.49 -21.72
N PRO A 596 32.76 -13.39 -21.88
CA PRO A 596 31.98 -13.83 -20.74
C PRO A 596 32.83 -14.51 -19.67
N PRO A 597 32.58 -14.25 -18.38
CA PRO A 597 33.35 -14.84 -17.29
C PRO A 597 33.04 -16.34 -17.16
N ALA A 598 34.07 -17.18 -17.16
CA ALA A 598 33.91 -18.58 -16.78
C ALA A 598 33.75 -18.71 -15.25
N PRO A 599 32.82 -19.55 -14.75
CA PRO A 599 32.64 -19.78 -13.34
C PRO A 599 33.84 -20.54 -12.76
N ARG A 600 34.18 -20.22 -11.51
CA ARG A 600 35.23 -20.93 -10.75
C ARG A 600 34.80 -22.34 -10.39
N ARG A 601 33.51 -22.55 -10.14
CA ARG A 601 32.91 -23.84 -9.80
C ARG A 601 31.74 -24.17 -10.75
N PRO A 602 32.01 -24.72 -11.94
CA PRO A 602 30.96 -25.21 -12.84
C PRO A 602 30.29 -26.48 -12.29
N GLY A 603 29.11 -26.81 -12.81
CA GLY A 603 28.29 -27.95 -12.39
C GLY A 603 27.37 -27.63 -11.21
N ILE A 604 26.77 -28.67 -10.64
CA ILE A 604 25.82 -28.57 -9.53
C ILE A 604 26.56 -28.40 -8.20
N THR A 605 26.10 -27.46 -7.38
CA THR A 605 26.50 -27.31 -5.98
C THR A 605 25.27 -27.33 -5.10
N VAL A 606 25.32 -28.16 -4.05
CA VAL A 606 24.26 -28.32 -3.06
C VAL A 606 24.75 -27.72 -1.74
N LEU A 607 23.92 -26.88 -1.13
CA LEU A 607 24.10 -26.35 0.20
C LEU A 607 22.95 -26.89 1.05
N ASP A 608 23.27 -27.95 1.80
CA ASP A 608 22.35 -28.58 2.73
C ASP A 608 22.44 -27.92 4.12
N ASP A 609 21.30 -27.70 4.77
CA ASP A 609 21.19 -27.01 6.08
C ASP A 609 21.95 -25.67 6.14
N TYR A 610 21.60 -24.72 5.26
CA TYR A 610 22.20 -23.39 5.24
C TYR A 610 21.93 -22.65 6.56
N PRO A 611 22.94 -22.02 7.20
CA PRO A 611 22.76 -21.35 8.48
C PRO A 611 21.72 -20.23 8.44
N LEU A 612 20.57 -20.43 9.10
CA LEU A 612 19.51 -19.42 9.17
C LEU A 612 19.99 -18.08 9.73
N ALA A 613 20.95 -18.10 10.66
CA ALA A 613 21.51 -16.89 11.27
C ALA A 613 22.12 -15.93 10.23
N GLU A 614 22.75 -16.45 9.18
CA GLU A 614 23.34 -15.62 8.10
C GLU A 614 22.28 -14.97 7.19
N LEU A 615 21.07 -15.54 7.17
CA LEU A 615 19.95 -15.04 6.36
C LEU A 615 19.24 -13.87 7.04
N VAL A 616 19.23 -13.83 8.37
CA VAL A 616 18.58 -12.76 9.15
C VAL A 616 19.08 -11.38 8.75
N ASP A 617 20.39 -11.25 8.52
CA ASP A 617 21.04 -9.99 8.13
C ASP A 617 20.74 -9.55 6.69
N CYS A 618 20.18 -10.45 5.87
CA CYS A 618 19.83 -10.23 4.45
C CYS A 618 18.33 -10.07 4.20
N ILE A 619 17.50 -10.03 5.24
CA ILE A 619 16.06 -9.87 5.08
C ILE A 619 15.73 -8.48 4.54
N ASP A 620 14.97 -8.41 3.45
CA ASP A 620 14.17 -7.24 3.11
C ASP A 620 12.85 -7.28 3.89
N TRP A 621 12.73 -6.37 4.85
CA TRP A 621 11.56 -6.23 5.71
C TRP A 621 10.41 -5.48 5.06
N THR A 622 10.62 -4.79 3.93
CA THR A 622 9.56 -4.00 3.29
C THR A 622 8.38 -4.90 2.85
N PRO A 623 8.61 -6.04 2.16
CA PRO A 623 7.49 -6.91 1.79
C PRO A 623 6.89 -7.66 2.99
N PHE A 624 7.64 -7.81 4.10
CA PHE A 624 7.07 -8.32 5.36
C PHE A 624 5.97 -7.39 5.88
N PHE A 625 6.22 -6.08 5.95
CA PHE A 625 5.19 -5.12 6.37
C PHE A 625 4.02 -5.05 5.38
N ASN A 626 4.30 -5.10 4.07
CA ASN A 626 3.25 -5.11 3.06
C ASN A 626 2.32 -6.32 3.19
N ALA A 627 2.85 -7.50 3.53
CA ALA A 627 2.05 -8.70 3.77
C ALA A 627 1.09 -8.55 4.98
N TRP A 628 1.42 -7.64 5.89
CA TRP A 628 0.62 -7.24 7.05
C TRP A 628 -0.19 -5.95 6.80
N GLU A 629 -0.38 -5.53 5.54
CA GLU A 629 -1.09 -4.31 5.15
C GLU A 629 -0.54 -3.02 5.82
N LEU A 630 0.74 -3.02 6.20
CA LEU A 630 1.46 -1.85 6.69
C LEU A 630 2.35 -1.31 5.56
N PHE A 631 1.91 -0.24 4.91
CA PHE A 631 2.61 0.33 3.76
C PHE A 631 3.67 1.34 4.22
N GLY A 632 4.90 1.13 3.76
CA GLY A 632 6.03 2.00 4.06
C GLY A 632 7.35 1.26 3.89
N LYS A 633 8.43 1.99 3.63
CA LYS A 633 9.76 1.38 3.43
C LYS A 633 10.45 1.15 4.77
N TYR A 634 11.02 -0.04 4.99
CA TYR A 634 11.88 -0.29 6.14
C TYR A 634 13.25 0.41 5.95
N PRO A 635 13.85 1.02 7.00
CA PRO A 635 13.38 1.10 8.40
C PRO A 635 12.48 2.30 8.71
N ALA A 636 12.22 3.19 7.74
CA ALA A 636 11.46 4.43 7.97
C ALA A 636 10.05 4.18 8.52
N ILE A 637 9.40 3.08 8.09
CA ILE A 637 8.07 2.65 8.57
C ILE A 637 8.01 2.48 10.10
N LEU A 638 9.12 2.13 10.77
CA LEU A 638 9.14 1.96 12.23
C LEU A 638 8.94 3.27 13.00
N THR A 639 9.25 4.40 12.37
CA THR A 639 9.12 5.74 12.94
C THR A 639 8.01 6.55 12.27
N ASP A 640 7.18 5.90 11.46
CA ASP A 640 6.04 6.54 10.82
C ASP A 640 5.06 7.10 11.86
N ALA A 641 4.49 8.26 11.58
CA ALA A 641 3.64 8.97 12.54
C ALA A 641 2.29 8.28 12.78
N VAL A 642 1.80 7.51 11.79
CA VAL A 642 0.49 6.85 11.81
C VAL A 642 0.67 5.38 12.16
N VAL A 643 1.54 4.66 11.44
CA VAL A 643 1.70 3.21 11.57
C VAL A 643 2.93 2.79 12.38
N GLY A 644 3.81 3.72 12.73
CA GLY A 644 5.15 3.38 13.25
C GLY A 644 5.14 2.67 14.59
N ALA A 645 4.18 2.96 15.46
CA ALA A 645 4.02 2.25 16.73
C ALA A 645 3.68 0.76 16.48
N GLN A 646 2.74 0.48 15.58
CA GLN A 646 2.29 -0.87 15.25
C GLN A 646 3.32 -1.62 14.40
N ALA A 647 3.98 -0.94 13.45
CA ALA A 647 5.10 -1.50 12.70
C ALA A 647 6.25 -1.89 13.64
N SER A 648 6.57 -1.05 14.63
CA SER A 648 7.58 -1.34 15.65
C SER A 648 7.21 -2.50 16.57
N GLU A 649 5.93 -2.64 16.91
CA GLU A 649 5.43 -3.78 17.70
C GLU A 649 5.50 -5.08 16.90
N LEU A 650 4.93 -5.11 15.69
CA LEU A 650 4.99 -6.26 14.80
C LEU A 650 6.44 -6.68 14.52
N PHE A 651 7.33 -5.70 14.28
CA PHE A 651 8.75 -5.97 14.08
C PHE A 651 9.40 -6.62 15.31
N ARG A 652 9.02 -6.19 16.52
CA ARG A 652 9.53 -6.79 17.76
C ARG A 652 9.07 -8.23 17.92
N ASP A 653 7.81 -8.51 17.63
CA ASP A 653 7.23 -9.85 17.67
C ASP A 653 7.91 -10.76 16.63
N ALA A 654 8.09 -10.24 15.40
CA ALA A 654 8.81 -10.92 14.32
C ALA A 654 10.26 -11.25 14.70
N GLN A 655 10.98 -10.29 15.30
CA GLN A 655 12.34 -10.47 15.78
C GLN A 655 12.43 -11.50 16.92
N ALA A 656 11.44 -11.53 17.81
CA ALA A 656 11.37 -12.51 18.89
C ALA A 656 11.16 -13.94 18.34
N MET A 657 10.19 -14.12 17.45
CA MET A 657 9.94 -15.40 16.80
C MET A 657 11.13 -15.83 15.93
N LEU A 658 11.77 -14.91 15.20
CA LEU A 658 12.93 -15.21 14.37
C LEU A 658 14.11 -15.71 15.21
N LYS A 659 14.36 -15.12 16.38
CA LYS A 659 15.35 -15.65 17.34
C LYS A 659 15.03 -17.07 17.78
N GLN A 660 13.76 -17.37 18.02
CA GLN A 660 13.32 -18.70 18.40
C GLN A 660 13.49 -19.71 17.26
N ILE A 661 13.08 -19.35 16.03
CA ILE A 661 13.26 -20.15 14.81
C ILE A 661 14.74 -20.54 14.64
N VAL A 662 15.67 -19.59 14.81
CA VAL A 662 17.11 -19.83 14.68
C VAL A 662 17.65 -20.66 15.83
N ALA A 663 17.29 -20.34 17.09
CA ALA A 663 17.83 -21.01 18.27
C ALA A 663 17.35 -22.45 18.40
N GLU A 664 16.09 -22.71 18.09
CA GLU A 664 15.46 -24.03 18.18
C GLU A 664 15.47 -24.80 16.85
N LYS A 665 16.01 -24.20 15.77
CA LYS A 665 16.05 -24.77 14.42
C LYS A 665 14.68 -25.27 13.93
N TRP A 666 13.65 -24.44 14.04
CA TRP A 666 12.29 -24.78 13.56
C TRP A 666 12.25 -25.04 12.06
N LEU A 667 13.09 -24.35 11.30
CA LEU A 667 13.12 -24.40 9.85
C LEU A 667 14.49 -24.88 9.37
N THR A 668 14.51 -25.59 8.25
CA THR A 668 15.76 -25.93 7.54
C THR A 668 15.81 -25.18 6.21
N ALA A 669 16.91 -24.46 5.98
CA ALA A 669 17.18 -23.80 4.72
C ALA A 669 18.01 -24.70 3.81
N LYS A 670 17.58 -24.89 2.56
CA LYS A 670 18.32 -25.67 1.56
C LYS A 670 18.42 -24.89 0.26
N ALA A 671 19.55 -25.06 -0.42
CA ALA A 671 19.82 -24.42 -1.70
C ALA A 671 20.54 -25.37 -2.65
N VAL A 672 20.14 -25.35 -3.92
CA VAL A 672 20.88 -25.96 -5.01
C VAL A 672 21.03 -24.95 -6.13
N PHE A 673 22.22 -24.88 -6.72
CA PHE A 673 22.45 -24.13 -7.94
C PHE A 673 23.37 -24.89 -8.88
N GLY A 674 23.30 -24.57 -10.16
CA GLY A 674 24.19 -25.11 -11.17
C GLY A 674 24.66 -24.02 -12.12
N LEU A 675 25.92 -24.13 -12.57
CA LEU A 675 26.55 -23.23 -13.53
C LEU A 675 27.07 -24.04 -14.71
N TRP A 676 26.56 -23.79 -15.91
CA TRP A 676 26.84 -24.62 -17.08
C TRP A 676 27.28 -23.81 -18.29
N PRO A 677 28.14 -24.38 -19.16
CA PRO A 677 28.42 -23.81 -20.46
C PRO A 677 27.12 -23.64 -21.24
N ALA A 678 26.92 -22.45 -21.80
CA ALA A 678 25.72 -22.13 -22.54
C ALA A 678 25.98 -21.12 -23.66
N ASN A 679 25.13 -21.16 -24.68
CA ASN A 679 25.12 -20.19 -25.77
C ASN A 679 23.69 -19.92 -26.23
N SER A 680 23.43 -18.69 -26.68
CA SER A 680 22.11 -18.37 -27.24
C SER A 680 21.95 -18.90 -28.67
N VAL A 681 20.75 -19.39 -28.95
CA VAL A 681 20.30 -19.88 -30.27
C VAL A 681 18.92 -19.29 -30.53
N GLY A 682 18.88 -18.18 -31.27
CA GLY A 682 17.64 -17.42 -31.45
C GLY A 682 17.17 -16.79 -30.14
N ASP A 683 15.98 -17.15 -29.68
CA ASP A 683 15.38 -16.66 -28.42
C ASP A 683 15.56 -17.66 -27.26
N ASP A 684 16.39 -18.69 -27.44
CA ASP A 684 16.65 -19.73 -26.45
C ASP A 684 18.11 -19.74 -26.02
N VAL A 685 18.37 -20.42 -24.90
CA VAL A 685 19.73 -20.71 -24.43
C VAL A 685 19.95 -22.22 -24.45
N GLU A 686 20.89 -22.68 -25.29
CA GLU A 686 21.36 -24.07 -25.28
C GLU A 686 22.31 -24.24 -24.09
N VAL A 687 22.00 -25.19 -23.20
CA VAL A 687 22.76 -25.51 -22.00
C VAL A 687 23.38 -26.89 -22.16
N VAL A 688 24.68 -27.00 -21.92
CA VAL A 688 25.44 -28.25 -22.05
C VAL A 688 25.73 -28.80 -20.66
N VAL A 689 25.06 -29.89 -20.30
CA VAL A 689 25.23 -30.56 -19.00
C VAL A 689 26.09 -31.82 -19.18
N GLY A 690 27.23 -31.84 -18.48
CA GLY A 690 28.09 -33.02 -18.38
C GLY A 690 27.63 -33.97 -17.27
N ASP A 691 27.96 -35.26 -17.40
CA ASP A 691 27.66 -36.29 -16.39
C ASP A 691 28.59 -36.09 -15.17
N HIS A 692 28.09 -35.40 -14.14
CA HIS A 692 28.80 -35.23 -12.87
C HIS A 692 28.21 -36.15 -11.80
N ARG A 693 28.39 -37.46 -11.98
CA ARG A 693 28.00 -38.46 -10.96
C ARG A 693 29.01 -38.63 -9.81
N ASP A 694 30.19 -38.01 -9.85
CA ASP A 694 31.21 -38.16 -8.81
C ASP A 694 31.88 -36.84 -8.43
N SER A 695 31.22 -36.02 -7.62
CA SER A 695 31.92 -35.03 -6.78
C SER A 695 31.32 -34.95 -5.38
N GLY A 696 31.07 -36.12 -4.78
CA GLY A 696 31.15 -36.27 -3.33
C GLY A 696 32.62 -36.19 -2.93
N LEU A 697 33.18 -34.98 -2.88
CA LEU A 697 34.46 -34.73 -2.21
C LEU A 697 34.14 -34.13 -0.85
N GLU A 698 34.26 -34.98 0.17
CA GLU A 698 34.40 -34.59 1.56
C GLU A 698 35.48 -33.50 1.69
N ILE A 699 35.25 -32.58 2.61
CA ILE A 699 36.16 -31.48 2.94
C ILE A 699 37.49 -32.08 3.41
N GLY A 700 38.48 -32.10 2.52
CA GLY A 700 39.83 -32.58 2.77
C GLY A 700 40.83 -31.77 1.95
N ASP A 701 41.83 -31.24 2.65
CA ASP A 701 42.86 -30.33 2.18
C ASP A 701 43.73 -30.89 1.03
N SER A 702 44.36 -29.98 0.28
CA SER A 702 45.47 -30.15 -0.68
C SER A 702 45.22 -30.32 -2.20
N THR A 703 45.62 -29.26 -2.91
CA THR A 703 46.47 -29.21 -4.13
C THR A 703 46.58 -30.45 -5.05
N GLN A 704 46.00 -30.39 -6.27
CA GLN A 704 46.65 -30.77 -7.56
C GLN A 704 45.78 -30.44 -8.81
N PRO A 705 46.37 -30.36 -10.03
CA PRO A 705 45.82 -29.64 -11.19
C PRO A 705 44.92 -30.46 -12.14
N ALA A 706 44.21 -29.72 -13.00
CA ALA A 706 43.10 -30.11 -13.89
C ALA A 706 43.36 -31.24 -14.92
N PRO A 707 42.31 -32.02 -15.28
CA PRO A 707 42.24 -32.75 -16.54
C PRO A 707 41.37 -32.02 -17.61
N SER A 708 41.83 -32.07 -18.86
CA SER A 708 41.24 -31.54 -20.11
C SER A 708 40.25 -32.54 -20.78
N PRO A 709 39.55 -32.27 -21.91
CA PRO A 709 38.09 -32.32 -21.97
C PRO A 709 37.49 -33.34 -22.97
N ILE A 710 36.45 -34.06 -22.51
CA ILE A 710 35.23 -34.53 -23.23
C ILE A 710 35.38 -35.75 -24.21
N PRO A 711 34.38 -36.68 -24.35
CA PRO A 711 33.03 -36.76 -23.75
C PRO A 711 32.66 -38.11 -23.09
N ASN A 712 31.89 -38.06 -22.00
CA ASN A 712 30.72 -38.92 -21.82
C ASN A 712 29.46 -38.07 -22.15
N PRO A 713 28.29 -38.65 -22.51
CA PRO A 713 27.28 -37.97 -23.33
C PRO A 713 26.82 -36.66 -22.69
N GLN A 714 27.21 -35.54 -23.31
CA GLN A 714 26.73 -34.22 -22.96
C GLN A 714 25.25 -34.15 -23.30
N SER A 715 24.40 -34.03 -22.30
CA SER A 715 22.99 -33.74 -22.53
C SER A 715 22.84 -32.26 -22.85
N ARG A 716 22.09 -31.97 -23.91
CA ARG A 716 21.81 -30.61 -24.35
C ARG A 716 20.37 -30.28 -24.01
N HIS A 717 20.19 -29.19 -23.30
CA HIS A 717 18.91 -28.69 -22.85
C HIS A 717 18.70 -27.28 -23.41
N PHE A 718 17.45 -26.85 -23.51
CA PHE A 718 17.15 -25.53 -24.03
C PHE A 718 16.20 -24.80 -23.09
N LEU A 719 16.69 -23.73 -22.50
CA LEU A 719 15.87 -22.79 -21.73
C LEU A 719 15.17 -21.86 -22.73
N ARG A 720 13.84 -21.79 -22.65
CA ARG A 720 13.04 -21.07 -23.64
C ARG A 720 12.64 -19.70 -23.11
N PHE A 721 12.90 -18.66 -23.89
CA PHE A 721 12.52 -17.30 -23.55
C PHE A 721 11.61 -16.67 -24.61
N LEU A 722 10.92 -15.62 -24.18
CA LEU A 722 10.08 -14.77 -25.02
C LEU A 722 10.80 -13.45 -25.30
N ARG A 723 10.39 -12.81 -26.38
CA ARG A 723 10.90 -11.52 -26.86
C ARG A 723 9.81 -10.47 -26.86
N GLN A 724 10.18 -9.25 -26.47
CA GLN A 724 9.30 -8.08 -26.60
C GLN A 724 8.92 -7.86 -28.06
N GLN A 725 7.64 -7.56 -28.34
CA GLN A 725 7.14 -7.29 -29.70
C GLN A 725 6.51 -5.90 -29.86
N VAL A 726 6.64 -5.03 -28.88
CA VAL A 726 6.12 -3.66 -28.97
C VAL A 726 6.99 -2.85 -29.93
N ASP A 727 6.38 -2.10 -30.87
CA ASP A 727 7.15 -1.23 -31.77
C ASP A 727 7.91 -0.14 -30.97
N LYS A 728 9.24 -0.19 -31.04
CA LYS A 728 10.15 0.73 -30.34
C LYS A 728 11.04 1.48 -31.32
N PRO A 729 11.53 2.67 -30.93
CA PRO A 729 12.63 3.35 -31.63
C PRO A 729 13.82 2.39 -31.88
N ALA A 730 14.47 2.51 -33.04
CA ALA A 730 15.51 1.58 -33.50
C ALA A 730 16.74 1.49 -32.58
N ASP A 731 16.97 2.51 -31.74
CA ASP A 731 18.03 2.58 -30.73
C ASP A 731 17.70 1.77 -29.46
N ARG A 732 16.46 1.29 -29.30
CA ARG A 732 16.04 0.51 -28.13
C ARG A 732 15.81 -0.95 -28.49
N PRO A 733 16.54 -1.90 -27.89
CA PRO A 733 16.36 -3.32 -28.19
C PRO A 733 14.96 -3.85 -27.87
N ASP A 734 14.54 -4.83 -28.65
CA ASP A 734 13.45 -5.74 -28.32
C ASP A 734 14.00 -6.91 -27.50
N PHE A 735 14.10 -6.70 -26.19
CA PHE A 735 14.79 -7.61 -25.29
C PHE A 735 14.18 -9.01 -25.28
N CYS A 736 15.08 -9.99 -25.24
CA CYS A 736 14.86 -11.37 -24.82
C CYS A 736 15.97 -11.74 -23.82
N LEU A 737 15.67 -12.53 -22.79
CA LEU A 737 16.70 -12.93 -21.81
C LEU A 737 17.86 -13.70 -22.46
N ALA A 738 17.61 -14.44 -23.55
CA ALA A 738 18.64 -15.10 -24.34
C ALA A 738 19.67 -14.13 -24.92
N ASP A 739 19.32 -12.86 -25.13
CA ASP A 739 20.25 -11.86 -25.67
C ASP A 739 21.38 -11.50 -24.70
N PHE A 740 21.28 -11.88 -23.42
CA PHE A 740 22.32 -11.67 -22.42
C PHE A 740 23.34 -12.82 -22.34
N ILE A 741 23.27 -13.79 -23.27
CA ILE A 741 24.18 -14.92 -23.40
C ILE A 741 24.79 -14.90 -24.81
N ALA A 742 26.10 -15.11 -24.92
CA ALA A 742 26.82 -15.03 -26.18
C ALA A 742 26.21 -15.97 -27.23
N PRO A 743 25.90 -15.47 -28.43
CA PRO A 743 25.39 -16.28 -29.54
C PRO A 743 26.35 -17.41 -29.89
N LYS A 744 25.81 -18.57 -30.24
CA LYS A 744 26.62 -19.75 -30.60
C LYS A 744 27.56 -19.50 -31.80
N ASP A 745 27.17 -18.62 -32.70
CA ASP A 745 27.94 -18.20 -33.88
C ASP A 745 28.98 -17.10 -33.57
N SER A 746 28.97 -16.51 -32.37
CA SER A 746 29.98 -15.53 -31.94
C SER A 746 31.37 -16.14 -31.71
N GLY A 747 31.45 -17.47 -31.59
CA GLY A 747 32.68 -18.19 -31.23
C GLY A 747 33.13 -17.99 -29.78
N LYS A 748 32.34 -17.30 -28.95
CA LYS A 748 32.59 -17.12 -27.51
C LYS A 748 31.87 -18.20 -26.70
N GLN A 749 32.55 -18.80 -25.73
CA GLN A 749 31.90 -19.62 -24.71
C GLN A 749 31.29 -18.71 -23.65
N ASP A 750 29.99 -18.85 -23.41
CA ASP A 750 29.28 -18.19 -22.31
C ASP A 750 28.74 -19.24 -21.32
N TRP A 751 28.05 -18.76 -20.29
CA TRP A 751 27.62 -19.55 -19.15
C TRP A 751 26.28 -19.04 -18.64
N ILE A 752 25.46 -19.95 -18.16
CA ILE A 752 24.22 -19.62 -17.47
C ILE A 752 24.16 -20.38 -16.15
N GLY A 753 23.54 -19.75 -15.16
CA GLY A 753 23.21 -20.42 -13.91
C GLY A 753 21.73 -20.66 -13.73
N ALA A 754 21.39 -21.61 -12.88
CA ALA A 754 20.05 -21.76 -12.32
C ALA A 754 20.13 -22.08 -10.82
N PHE A 755 19.10 -21.75 -10.07
CA PHE A 755 19.00 -22.04 -8.64
C PHE A 755 17.59 -22.40 -8.21
N ALA A 756 17.50 -23.15 -7.12
CA ALA A 756 16.29 -23.40 -6.35
C ALA A 756 16.63 -23.38 -4.85
N VAL A 757 15.89 -22.61 -4.08
CA VAL A 757 16.10 -22.44 -2.64
C VAL A 757 14.78 -22.52 -1.88
N THR A 758 14.83 -23.02 -0.65
CA THR A 758 13.71 -22.99 0.28
C THR A 758 14.19 -22.78 1.71
N ALA A 759 13.38 -22.10 2.52
CA ALA A 759 13.53 -22.01 3.96
C ALA A 759 12.29 -22.53 4.71
N GLY A 760 11.41 -23.26 4.02
CA GLY A 760 10.13 -23.72 4.56
C GLY A 760 10.11 -25.15 5.11
N ILE A 761 11.23 -25.89 5.06
CA ILE A 761 11.25 -27.29 5.49
C ILE A 761 11.09 -27.37 7.01
N GLY A 762 10.11 -28.13 7.49
CA GLY A 762 9.83 -28.33 8.91
C GLY A 762 8.78 -27.37 9.47
N ILE A 763 8.16 -26.52 8.64
CA ILE A 763 7.19 -25.52 9.08
C ILE A 763 5.87 -26.12 9.57
N GLU A 764 5.45 -27.25 9.02
CA GLU A 764 4.09 -27.80 9.17
C GLU A 764 3.71 -28.12 10.62
N PRO A 765 4.54 -28.80 11.44
CA PRO A 765 4.20 -29.08 12.83
C PRO A 765 4.05 -27.81 13.68
N HIS A 766 4.80 -26.75 13.36
CA HIS A 766 4.75 -25.49 14.08
C HIS A 766 3.50 -24.68 13.74
N VAL A 767 3.12 -24.62 12.46
CA VAL A 767 1.86 -24.01 12.01
C VAL A 767 0.67 -24.77 12.62
N ALA A 768 0.64 -26.10 12.51
CA ALA A 768 -0.43 -26.92 13.08
C ALA A 768 -0.55 -26.74 14.61
N ARG A 769 0.57 -26.55 15.32
CA ARG A 769 0.56 -26.24 16.76
C ARG A 769 -0.10 -24.90 17.06
N PHE A 770 0.17 -23.86 16.26
CA PHE A 770 -0.47 -22.55 16.45
C PHE A 770 -1.95 -22.58 16.08
N GLU A 771 -2.31 -23.26 14.98
CA GLU A 771 -3.71 -23.42 14.56
C GLU A 771 -4.54 -24.19 15.59
N ALA A 772 -3.99 -25.29 16.15
CA ALA A 772 -4.63 -26.05 17.22
C ALA A 772 -4.79 -25.24 18.52
N ALA A 773 -3.95 -24.22 18.74
CA ALA A 773 -4.04 -23.29 19.86
C ALA A 773 -4.89 -22.03 19.53
N HIS A 774 -5.54 -22.01 18.36
CA HIS A 774 -6.31 -20.87 17.84
C HIS A 774 -5.50 -19.56 17.74
N ASP A 775 -4.19 -19.67 17.46
CA ASP A 775 -3.24 -18.56 17.38
C ASP A 775 -2.89 -18.22 15.92
N ASP A 776 -3.87 -17.69 15.19
CA ASP A 776 -3.70 -17.31 13.77
C ASP A 776 -2.59 -16.27 13.59
N TYR A 777 -2.37 -15.41 14.58
CA TYR A 777 -1.32 -14.39 14.55
C TYR A 777 0.06 -15.03 14.40
N ASN A 778 0.41 -15.97 15.28
CA ASN A 778 1.70 -16.63 15.22
C ASN A 778 1.83 -17.61 14.05
N ALA A 779 0.72 -18.22 13.61
CA ALA A 779 0.71 -19.05 12.40
C ALA A 779 1.07 -18.22 11.15
N ILE A 780 0.43 -17.06 10.97
CA ILE A 780 0.70 -16.14 9.84
C ILE A 780 2.10 -15.53 9.97
N LEU A 781 2.52 -15.15 11.19
CA LEU A 781 3.85 -14.59 11.44
C LEU A 781 4.96 -15.59 11.06
N LEU A 782 4.81 -16.87 11.41
CA LEU A 782 5.76 -17.92 11.03
C LEU A 782 5.82 -18.12 9.51
N LYS A 783 4.66 -18.19 8.83
CA LYS A 783 4.61 -18.30 7.36
C LYS A 783 5.30 -17.11 6.69
N ALA A 784 5.03 -15.89 7.15
CA ALA A 784 5.64 -14.67 6.62
C ALA A 784 7.17 -14.62 6.85
N LEU A 785 7.65 -15.07 8.03
CA LEU A 785 9.08 -15.15 8.32
C LEU A 785 9.79 -16.21 7.48
N ALA A 786 9.17 -17.38 7.27
CA ALA A 786 9.72 -18.41 6.40
C ALA A 786 9.89 -17.90 4.95
N ASP A 787 8.90 -17.17 4.44
CA ASP A 787 8.96 -16.51 3.13
C ASP A 787 10.10 -15.49 3.05
N ARG A 788 10.26 -14.64 4.08
CA ARG A 788 11.39 -13.70 4.17
C ARG A 788 12.75 -14.41 4.20
N LEU A 789 12.86 -15.55 4.88
CA LEU A 789 14.09 -16.35 4.91
C LEU A 789 14.40 -16.99 3.56
N ALA A 790 13.38 -17.42 2.80
CA ALA A 790 13.58 -17.97 1.46
C ALA A 790 14.08 -16.91 0.46
N GLU A 791 13.53 -15.70 0.51
CA GLU A 791 14.00 -14.56 -0.29
C GLU A 791 15.42 -14.12 0.12
N ALA A 792 15.69 -14.05 1.42
CA ALA A 792 17.03 -13.75 1.93
C ALA A 792 18.06 -14.81 1.49
N LEU A 793 17.67 -16.08 1.43
CA LEU A 793 18.51 -17.16 0.90
C LEU A 793 18.76 -17.01 -0.60
N ALA A 794 17.77 -16.59 -1.39
CA ALA A 794 17.97 -16.30 -2.81
C ALA A 794 18.96 -15.15 -3.02
N GLU A 795 18.84 -14.07 -2.24
CA GLU A 795 19.77 -12.92 -2.29
C GLU A 795 21.18 -13.32 -1.86
N ARG A 796 21.30 -14.00 -0.72
CA ARG A 796 22.59 -14.46 -0.18
C ARG A 796 23.26 -15.44 -1.13
N LEU A 797 22.52 -16.39 -1.68
CA LEU A 797 23.06 -17.34 -2.66
C LEU A 797 23.53 -16.61 -3.91
N HIS A 798 22.74 -15.66 -4.43
CA HIS A 798 23.14 -14.87 -5.59
C HIS A 798 24.43 -14.09 -5.32
N GLN A 799 24.54 -13.43 -4.16
CA GLN A 799 25.77 -12.75 -3.75
C GLN A 799 26.99 -13.69 -3.77
N ARG A 800 26.86 -14.89 -3.19
CA ARG A 800 27.93 -15.90 -3.19
C ARG A 800 28.23 -16.44 -4.58
N VAL A 801 27.24 -16.56 -5.46
CA VAL A 801 27.47 -16.91 -6.87
C VAL A 801 28.30 -15.84 -7.55
N ARG A 802 28.00 -14.55 -7.37
CA ARG A 802 28.77 -13.44 -7.97
C ARG A 802 30.21 -13.36 -7.45
N THR A 803 30.41 -13.55 -6.16
CA THR A 803 31.68 -13.31 -5.46
C THR A 803 32.58 -14.55 -5.35
N GLU A 804 31.99 -15.72 -5.09
CA GLU A 804 32.69 -16.97 -4.77
C GLU A 804 32.64 -17.99 -5.92
N PHE A 805 31.43 -18.38 -6.35
CA PHE A 805 31.25 -19.59 -7.19
C PHE A 805 31.39 -19.33 -8.69
N TRP A 806 30.71 -18.31 -9.21
CA TRP A 806 30.98 -17.77 -10.54
C TRP A 806 32.19 -16.83 -10.47
N GLY A 807 32.23 -15.98 -9.44
CA GLY A 807 33.42 -15.24 -9.04
C GLY A 807 33.80 -14.09 -9.98
N TYR A 808 32.80 -13.52 -10.68
CA TYR A 808 32.99 -12.43 -11.63
C TYR A 808 32.95 -11.03 -11.02
N ALA A 809 32.64 -10.94 -9.72
CA ALA A 809 32.63 -9.74 -8.90
C ALA A 809 33.22 -10.05 -7.50
N ALA A 810 34.43 -10.61 -7.46
CA ALA A 810 35.04 -11.10 -6.22
C ALA A 810 35.44 -9.98 -5.22
N ASP A 811 35.45 -8.73 -5.66
CA ASP A 811 35.73 -7.51 -4.92
C ASP A 811 34.46 -6.77 -4.46
N GLU A 812 33.27 -7.33 -4.70
CA GLU A 812 31.99 -6.76 -4.28
C GLU A 812 31.88 -6.66 -2.73
N THR A 813 31.54 -5.46 -2.24
CA THR A 813 31.41 -5.15 -0.80
C THR A 813 30.10 -4.42 -0.50
N LEU A 814 28.99 -4.93 -1.05
CA LEU A 814 27.66 -4.31 -0.90
C LEU A 814 27.05 -4.60 0.47
N ASP A 815 26.42 -3.57 1.05
CA ASP A 815 25.53 -3.73 2.20
C ASP A 815 24.14 -4.23 1.77
N ASN A 816 23.29 -4.59 2.73
CA ASN A 816 21.96 -5.13 2.43
C ASN A 816 21.07 -4.13 1.68
N ALA A 817 21.21 -2.82 1.95
CA ALA A 817 20.45 -1.79 1.25
C ALA A 817 20.83 -1.72 -0.23
N ALA A 818 22.12 -1.85 -0.55
CA ALA A 818 22.62 -1.90 -1.91
C ALA A 818 22.28 -3.22 -2.62
N LEU A 819 22.22 -4.34 -1.90
CA LEU A 819 21.70 -5.62 -2.44
C LEU A 819 20.22 -5.50 -2.82
N ILE A 820 19.37 -4.97 -1.94
CA ILE A 820 17.94 -4.73 -2.22
C ILE A 820 17.75 -3.76 -3.40
N ALA A 821 18.60 -2.74 -3.50
CA ALA A 821 18.62 -1.80 -4.63
C ALA A 821 19.28 -2.36 -5.91
N GLU A 822 19.63 -3.65 -5.92
CA GLU A 822 20.23 -4.36 -7.05
C GLU A 822 21.50 -3.69 -7.61
N LYS A 823 22.31 -3.06 -6.75
CA LYS A 823 23.56 -2.35 -7.13
C LYS A 823 24.73 -3.30 -7.44
N TYR A 824 24.45 -4.49 -7.95
CA TYR A 824 25.42 -5.49 -8.37
C TYR A 824 25.34 -5.72 -9.88
N ARG A 825 26.37 -6.38 -10.43
CA ARG A 825 26.39 -6.82 -11.82
C ARG A 825 25.65 -8.15 -11.98
N GLY A 826 24.84 -8.27 -13.04
CA GLY A 826 24.08 -9.48 -13.34
C GLY A 826 22.68 -9.49 -12.72
N ILE A 827 21.86 -10.46 -13.14
CA ILE A 827 20.45 -10.58 -12.72
C ILE A 827 20.10 -12.01 -12.38
N ARG A 828 19.02 -12.19 -11.61
CA ARG A 828 18.48 -13.50 -11.20
C ARG A 828 17.00 -13.71 -11.57
N PRO A 829 16.61 -13.67 -12.86
CA PRO A 829 15.21 -13.73 -13.27
C PRO A 829 14.56 -15.07 -12.94
N ALA A 830 13.36 -15.02 -12.38
CA ALA A 830 12.59 -16.18 -11.93
C ALA A 830 11.37 -16.42 -12.85
N PRO A 831 11.15 -17.64 -13.37
CA PRO A 831 9.97 -17.96 -14.17
C PRO A 831 8.65 -17.56 -13.48
N GLY A 832 7.78 -16.85 -14.20
CA GLY A 832 6.54 -16.24 -13.69
C GLY A 832 6.64 -14.72 -13.49
N TYR A 833 7.85 -14.17 -13.37
CA TYR A 833 8.06 -12.72 -13.36
C TYR A 833 7.95 -12.13 -14.78
N PRO A 834 7.69 -10.81 -14.92
CA PRO A 834 7.46 -10.19 -16.23
C PRO A 834 8.55 -10.37 -17.30
N ALA A 835 9.81 -10.61 -16.91
CA ALA A 835 10.93 -10.86 -17.83
C ALA A 835 10.95 -12.29 -18.41
N CYS A 836 10.33 -13.23 -17.71
CA CYS A 836 10.19 -14.63 -18.10
C CYS A 836 8.85 -15.16 -17.56
N PRO A 837 7.70 -14.72 -18.12
CA PRO A 837 6.38 -14.94 -17.51
C PRO A 837 5.89 -16.39 -17.59
N GLU A 838 6.58 -17.26 -18.35
CA GLU A 838 6.17 -18.64 -18.58
C GLU A 838 6.57 -19.54 -17.40
N HIS A 839 5.57 -20.14 -16.75
CA HIS A 839 5.76 -20.92 -15.51
C HIS A 839 6.33 -22.32 -15.74
N SER A 840 6.06 -22.96 -16.89
CA SER A 840 6.50 -24.32 -17.21
C SER A 840 8.02 -24.45 -17.36
N GLU A 841 8.73 -23.36 -17.61
CA GLU A 841 10.20 -23.33 -17.59
C GLU A 841 10.78 -23.78 -16.24
N LYS A 842 10.02 -23.70 -15.13
CA LYS A 842 10.44 -24.29 -13.84
C LYS A 842 10.63 -25.81 -13.93
N GLY A 843 9.88 -26.50 -14.78
CA GLY A 843 10.00 -27.96 -14.93
C GLY A 843 11.41 -28.37 -15.35
N LEU A 844 11.93 -27.78 -16.43
CA LEU A 844 13.30 -28.03 -16.88
C LEU A 844 14.33 -27.50 -15.88
N LEU A 845 14.10 -26.35 -15.26
CA LEU A 845 14.98 -25.82 -14.21
C LEU A 845 15.13 -26.83 -13.04
N PHE A 846 14.01 -27.41 -12.58
CA PHE A 846 14.01 -28.41 -11.49
C PHE A 846 14.68 -29.71 -11.92
N GLU A 847 14.51 -30.14 -13.16
CA GLU A 847 15.18 -31.31 -13.74
C GLU A 847 16.71 -31.09 -13.77
N LEU A 848 17.16 -29.94 -14.29
CA LEU A 848 18.59 -29.60 -14.39
C LEU A 848 19.29 -29.55 -13.03
N LEU A 849 18.57 -29.12 -11.99
CA LEU A 849 19.10 -29.00 -10.63
C LEU A 849 18.89 -30.27 -9.78
N ASP A 850 18.10 -31.24 -10.26
CA ASP A 850 17.55 -32.33 -9.43
C ASP A 850 17.01 -31.79 -8.08
N ALA A 851 16.22 -30.71 -8.17
CA ALA A 851 15.75 -29.95 -7.01
C ALA A 851 14.97 -30.78 -5.97
N PRO A 852 14.14 -31.79 -6.35
CA PRO A 852 13.52 -32.69 -5.38
C PRO A 852 14.54 -33.42 -4.50
N ARG A 853 15.64 -33.91 -5.09
CA ARG A 853 16.67 -34.62 -4.34
C ARG A 853 17.58 -33.68 -3.57
N ASN A 854 18.01 -32.59 -4.21
CA ASN A 854 19.08 -31.73 -3.70
C ASN A 854 18.58 -30.62 -2.75
N ALA A 855 17.33 -30.17 -2.89
CA ALA A 855 16.75 -29.12 -2.06
C ALA A 855 15.43 -29.52 -1.37
N GLY A 856 14.90 -30.73 -1.64
CA GLY A 856 13.63 -31.17 -1.07
C GLY A 856 12.42 -30.42 -1.64
N MET A 857 12.55 -29.88 -2.85
CA MET A 857 11.53 -29.02 -3.47
C MET A 857 10.78 -29.72 -4.59
N THR A 858 9.47 -29.53 -4.68
CA THR A 858 8.62 -30.11 -5.74
C THR A 858 7.78 -29.06 -6.44
N LEU A 859 7.26 -29.39 -7.63
CA LEU A 859 6.34 -28.55 -8.39
C LEU A 859 4.93 -29.14 -8.40
N THR A 860 3.92 -28.28 -8.29
CA THR A 860 2.52 -28.64 -8.57
C THR A 860 2.28 -28.74 -10.09
N GLU A 861 1.09 -29.20 -10.49
CA GLU A 861 0.68 -29.23 -11.90
C GLU A 861 0.63 -27.84 -12.56
N SER A 862 0.48 -26.77 -11.77
CA SER A 862 0.54 -25.37 -12.22
C SER A 862 1.94 -24.76 -12.03
N PHE A 863 2.94 -25.57 -11.74
CA PHE A 863 4.33 -25.16 -11.49
C PHE A 863 4.50 -24.18 -10.31
N ALA A 864 3.62 -24.28 -9.29
CA ALA A 864 3.89 -23.67 -8.00
C ALA A 864 4.89 -24.53 -7.22
N MET A 865 5.71 -23.92 -6.36
CA MET A 865 6.77 -24.62 -5.62
C MET A 865 6.30 -25.04 -4.23
N LEU A 866 6.75 -26.20 -3.78
CA LEU A 866 6.64 -26.69 -2.40
C LEU A 866 8.04 -27.00 -1.85
N PRO A 867 8.35 -26.65 -0.59
CA PRO A 867 7.56 -25.84 0.35
C PRO A 867 7.23 -24.44 -0.20
N THR A 868 6.19 -23.79 0.34
CA THR A 868 5.68 -22.51 -0.20
C THR A 868 6.71 -21.38 -0.09
N ALA A 869 7.48 -21.33 1.00
CA ALA A 869 8.63 -20.45 1.17
C ALA A 869 9.81 -20.92 0.31
N ALA A 870 9.76 -20.60 -0.99
CA ALA A 870 10.70 -21.07 -2.00
C ALA A 870 10.90 -20.06 -3.14
N VAL A 871 12.12 -20.04 -3.68
CA VAL A 871 12.49 -19.22 -4.85
C VAL A 871 13.30 -20.06 -5.82
N SER A 872 13.03 -19.93 -7.12
CA SER A 872 13.85 -20.56 -8.17
C SER A 872 13.99 -19.64 -9.37
N GLY A 873 15.15 -19.63 -10.01
CA GLY A 873 15.38 -18.79 -11.18
C GLY A 873 16.72 -19.06 -11.85
N TYR A 874 17.09 -18.16 -12.76
CA TYR A 874 18.33 -18.21 -13.52
C TYR A 874 19.38 -17.25 -12.95
N TYR A 875 20.61 -17.34 -13.44
CA TYR A 875 21.65 -16.34 -13.24
C TYR A 875 22.26 -15.92 -14.58
N PHE A 876 22.32 -14.62 -14.82
CA PHE A 876 22.99 -14.00 -15.97
C PHE A 876 24.10 -13.08 -15.48
N SER A 877 25.30 -13.20 -16.06
CA SER A 877 26.49 -12.45 -15.63
C SER A 877 26.81 -11.20 -16.46
N HIS A 878 26.14 -11.06 -17.61
CA HIS A 878 26.40 -9.98 -18.55
C HIS A 878 26.10 -8.60 -17.92
N PRO A 879 27.00 -7.60 -18.01
CA PRO A 879 26.82 -6.29 -17.36
C PRO A 879 25.60 -5.51 -17.87
N GLY A 880 25.19 -5.72 -19.11
CA GLY A 880 23.97 -5.12 -19.69
C GLY A 880 22.68 -5.88 -19.39
N ALA A 881 22.73 -6.99 -18.65
CA ALA A 881 21.54 -7.75 -18.29
C ALA A 881 20.66 -6.93 -17.33
N GLN A 882 19.35 -6.89 -17.62
CA GLN A 882 18.39 -6.10 -16.84
C GLN A 882 17.03 -6.78 -16.83
N TYR A 883 16.21 -6.48 -15.82
CA TYR A 883 14.81 -6.86 -15.80
C TYR A 883 14.00 -6.01 -16.77
N PHE A 884 13.15 -6.65 -17.57
CA PHE A 884 12.23 -5.99 -18.49
C PHE A 884 10.88 -6.69 -18.48
N VAL A 885 9.85 -6.05 -19.02
CA VAL A 885 8.51 -6.65 -19.17
C VAL A 885 8.37 -7.17 -20.59
N VAL A 886 8.20 -8.48 -20.80
CA VAL A 886 7.97 -9.07 -22.13
C VAL A 886 6.76 -8.42 -22.82
N GLY A 887 5.69 -8.17 -22.06
CA GLY A 887 4.47 -7.53 -22.54
C GLY A 887 3.60 -8.48 -23.35
N ARG A 888 2.87 -7.92 -24.32
CA ARG A 888 1.97 -8.66 -25.20
C ARG A 888 2.75 -9.34 -26.34
N VAL A 889 2.38 -10.57 -26.69
CA VAL A 889 3.00 -11.38 -27.73
C VAL A 889 1.98 -11.79 -28.80
N SER A 890 2.41 -11.84 -30.05
CA SER A 890 1.57 -12.20 -31.19
C SER A 890 1.40 -13.72 -31.33
N LYS A 891 0.36 -14.15 -32.04
CA LYS A 891 0.12 -15.57 -32.37
C LYS A 891 1.31 -16.23 -33.08
N GLU A 892 2.08 -15.47 -33.86
CA GLU A 892 3.32 -15.92 -34.50
C GLU A 892 4.36 -16.36 -33.47
N GLN A 893 4.59 -15.56 -32.43
CA GLN A 893 5.55 -15.90 -31.37
C GLN A 893 5.06 -17.05 -30.51
N VAL A 894 3.77 -17.13 -30.21
CA VAL A 894 3.20 -18.24 -29.42
C VAL A 894 3.31 -19.55 -30.17
N ALA A 895 3.00 -19.58 -31.48
CA ALA A 895 3.18 -20.77 -32.31
C ALA A 895 4.65 -21.17 -32.44
N ASP A 896 5.56 -20.21 -32.54
CA ASP A 896 6.99 -20.48 -32.55
C ASP A 896 7.47 -21.04 -31.20
N TYR A 897 7.01 -20.48 -30.08
CA TYR A 897 7.29 -20.97 -28.73
C TYR A 897 6.75 -22.40 -28.53
N ALA A 898 5.50 -22.67 -28.92
CA ALA A 898 4.88 -24.00 -28.82
C ALA A 898 5.73 -25.07 -29.53
N ARG A 899 6.16 -24.77 -30.77
CA ARG A 899 7.06 -25.64 -31.54
C ARG A 899 8.42 -25.83 -30.85
N ARG A 900 9.04 -24.77 -30.32
CA ARG A 900 10.32 -24.87 -29.60
C ARG A 900 10.21 -25.70 -28.32
N LYS A 901 9.10 -25.55 -27.60
CA LYS A 901 8.80 -26.23 -26.34
C LYS A 901 8.35 -27.68 -26.55
N GLY A 902 7.83 -28.01 -27.73
CA GLY A 902 7.32 -29.35 -28.05
C GLY A 902 5.90 -29.59 -27.54
N VAL A 903 5.10 -28.53 -27.41
CA VAL A 903 3.69 -28.59 -27.00
C VAL A 903 2.79 -28.11 -28.13
N ASP A 904 1.50 -28.41 -28.06
CA ASP A 904 0.54 -27.85 -28.99
C ASP A 904 0.31 -26.34 -28.73
N LEU A 905 -0.30 -25.68 -29.72
CA LEU A 905 -0.56 -24.25 -29.65
C LEU A 905 -1.51 -23.90 -28.50
N ALA A 906 -2.54 -24.71 -28.26
CA ALA A 906 -3.55 -24.47 -27.23
C ALA A 906 -2.93 -24.49 -25.82
N GLN A 907 -1.98 -25.40 -25.58
CA GLN A 907 -1.25 -25.51 -24.33
C GLN A 907 -0.32 -24.30 -24.11
N ALA A 908 0.33 -23.82 -25.17
CA ALA A 908 1.14 -22.60 -25.11
C ALA A 908 0.27 -21.34 -24.89
N GLU A 909 -0.87 -21.24 -25.56
CA GLU A 909 -1.86 -20.17 -25.36
C GLU A 909 -2.39 -20.15 -23.93
N ARG A 910 -2.63 -21.33 -23.35
CA ARG A 910 -2.99 -21.51 -21.94
C ARG A 910 -1.91 -20.95 -21.01
N TRP A 911 -0.67 -21.42 -21.14
CA TRP A 911 0.42 -20.94 -20.27
C TRP A 911 0.75 -19.46 -20.43
N LEU A 912 0.51 -18.89 -21.63
CA LEU A 912 0.79 -17.50 -21.96
C LEU A 912 -0.45 -16.60 -21.97
N ALA A 913 -1.58 -17.04 -21.41
CA ALA A 913 -2.86 -16.34 -21.49
C ALA A 913 -2.78 -14.86 -21.05
N SER A 914 -1.97 -14.55 -20.03
CA SER A 914 -1.73 -13.18 -19.56
C SER A 914 -0.97 -12.29 -20.54
N ASN A 915 -0.27 -12.88 -21.50
CA ASN A 915 0.64 -12.23 -22.44
C ASN A 915 0.11 -12.20 -23.87
N LEU A 916 -1.02 -12.83 -24.20
CA LEU A 916 -1.53 -12.85 -25.58
C LEU A 916 -2.05 -11.46 -26.01
N ASP A 917 -1.75 -11.06 -27.24
CA ASP A 917 -2.33 -9.86 -27.90
C ASP A 917 -3.60 -10.18 -28.71
N TYR A 918 -4.10 -11.40 -28.58
CA TYR A 918 -5.25 -11.91 -29.31
C TYR A 918 -6.05 -12.84 -28.39
N ASP A 919 -7.31 -13.06 -28.74
CA ASP A 919 -8.13 -14.07 -28.07
C ASP A 919 -7.94 -15.43 -28.78
N PRO A 920 -7.52 -16.48 -28.05
CA PRO A 920 -7.48 -17.86 -28.56
C PRO A 920 -8.86 -18.34 -29.03
N GLU A 921 -8.87 -19.27 -29.98
CA GLU A 921 -10.09 -19.90 -30.51
C GLU A 921 -10.63 -21.02 -29.61
#